data_AF-A0A0F2J8Q4-F1
#
_entry.id   AF-A0A0F2J8Q4-F1
#
_cell.length_a   1.000
_cell.length_b   1.000
_cell.length_c   1.000
_cell.angle_alpha   90.00
_cell.angle_beta   90.00
_cell.angle_gamma   90.00
#
_symmetry.space_group_name_H-M   'P 1'
#
loop_
_entity.id
_entity.type
_entity.pdbx_description
1 polymer ?
#
loop_
_entity_poly.entity_id
_entity_poly.type
_entity_poly.pdbx_seq_one_letter_code
_entity_poly.pdbx_strand_id
1 'polypeptide(L)'
;MKTDTKWIIPKGYDKSLPNPCKFIEMAEEWGMESIVPFFLSSSHNDFHAGNIIIQNGKPVIIDFAEYKVDSNIYYDLMYLEFHILFDYFKQINLNKMNVWANYCEALSDASKSIFDIKIKGLEAAGTLGSLIHSLRSKMRPHAEHTEVEEYHLLTAAVSVGLNVMRRSAKIEEREAAFVYAAFFMKALRNNMGINDRCDFEDLSDMNNRKYHYDLEQTPTKKMPNEVYAIELLEKPVVIERNEDEFTVIIDRSGTNEIIINNKTKNSRFDLELKENRETLNELDKGLFEFLARKTGKETYTLDLSPYGVKFRWASGGGVPIIRQVEPGGTVKKSIALFFRDIAPVGWNIALGGSQRNFDFERGTATELEDELENPTKISRREFMEELLILSESLDDIPMECREPINRKYRVFSYSEETNYPKFIKRHIGLRRDPSYDNLILSPSKDRIKLETLDTNMELIIKNRKGTEGEAFYNILVVPDIVNFGIEIVKLFQFDLKKDDYILDGEIMDGEIKDELVRMPVALIDLDYIKEYFKSFDRLKVKFTNEEKKFPSIIVEESSMKLEDHIHIFQWDVNRRNYIKDNKERGIGSEFVRYKNWFNGYGSNFDPENFAPSRLFTPATAKTLNLMIIQGII
;
A
#
# COMPACT_ATOMS: atom_id res chain seq x y z
N MET A 1 12.16 11.97 -26.28
CA MET A 1 13.14 10.88 -26.11
C MET A 1 12.37 9.63 -25.66
N LYS A 2 12.68 8.43 -26.17
CA LYS A 2 12.03 7.21 -25.67
C LYS A 2 12.52 6.97 -24.25
N THR A 3 11.63 6.97 -23.27
CA THR A 3 11.94 6.89 -21.83
C THR A 3 12.28 5.49 -21.36
N ASP A 4 12.08 4.48 -22.20
CA ASP A 4 12.11 3.06 -21.82
C ASP A 4 13.47 2.39 -22.08
N THR A 5 14.44 3.11 -22.62
CA THR A 5 15.79 2.59 -22.86
C THR A 5 16.73 2.97 -21.72
N LYS A 6 17.59 2.04 -21.29
CA LYS A 6 18.65 2.34 -20.31
C LYS A 6 19.59 3.43 -20.80
N TRP A 7 19.83 3.47 -22.10
CA TRP A 7 20.75 4.38 -22.75
C TRP A 7 20.02 5.33 -23.68
N ILE A 8 20.47 6.58 -23.73
CA ILE A 8 19.90 7.63 -24.58
C ILE A 8 20.99 8.29 -25.41
N ILE A 9 20.62 8.79 -26.58
CA ILE A 9 21.47 9.64 -27.42
C ILE A 9 20.71 10.95 -27.61
N PRO A 10 21.13 12.06 -26.95
CA PRO A 10 20.50 13.36 -27.14
C PRO A 10 20.54 13.79 -28.61
N LYS A 11 19.48 14.46 -29.07
CA LYS A 11 19.37 14.89 -30.47
C LYS A 11 20.50 15.87 -30.81
N GLY A 12 21.34 15.50 -31.78
CA GLY A 12 22.49 16.31 -32.20
C GLY A 12 23.76 16.10 -31.37
N TYR A 13 23.82 15.02 -30.59
CA TYR A 13 25.00 14.55 -29.87
C TYR A 13 25.28 13.09 -30.28
N ASP A 14 26.55 12.70 -30.38
CA ASP A 14 26.98 11.44 -30.99
C ASP A 14 27.31 10.34 -29.96
N LYS A 15 27.35 10.66 -28.66
CA LYS A 15 27.65 9.68 -27.61
C LYS A 15 26.40 9.26 -26.85
N SER A 16 26.42 8.00 -26.42
CA SER A 16 25.41 7.45 -25.51
C SER A 16 25.61 7.96 -24.09
N LEU A 17 24.49 8.20 -23.40
CA LEU A 17 24.41 8.61 -22.01
C LEU A 17 23.46 7.70 -21.24
N PRO A 18 23.69 7.49 -19.93
CA PRO A 18 22.73 6.79 -19.09
C PRO A 18 21.43 7.58 -19.02
N ASN A 19 20.30 6.88 -19.08
CA ASN A 19 18.98 7.45 -18.86
C ASN A 19 18.74 7.63 -17.35
N PRO A 20 18.66 8.87 -16.83
CA PRO A 20 18.52 9.12 -15.40
C PRO A 20 17.28 8.50 -14.77
N CYS A 21 16.18 8.48 -15.51
CA CYS A 21 14.92 7.91 -15.04
C CYS A 21 14.98 6.40 -14.90
N LYS A 22 15.84 5.72 -15.68
CA LYS A 22 15.98 4.26 -15.63
C LYS A 22 17.07 3.84 -14.66
N PHE A 23 18.24 4.45 -14.72
CA PHE A 23 19.35 4.03 -13.86
C PHE A 23 19.06 4.22 -12.37
N ILE A 24 18.27 5.23 -11.96
CA ILE A 24 17.84 5.35 -10.54
C ILE A 24 17.00 4.17 -10.06
N GLU A 25 16.22 3.55 -10.96
CA GLU A 25 15.38 2.39 -10.64
C GLU A 25 16.18 1.07 -10.58
N MET A 26 17.47 1.10 -10.95
CA MET A 26 18.31 -0.09 -11.14
C MET A 26 19.39 -0.22 -10.06
N ALA A 27 18.96 -0.49 -8.82
CA ALA A 27 19.82 -0.57 -7.63
C ALA A 27 21.05 -1.48 -7.80
N GLU A 28 20.92 -2.59 -8.54
CA GLU A 28 22.01 -3.54 -8.83
C GLU A 28 23.13 -2.91 -9.66
N GLU A 29 22.81 -1.96 -10.54
CA GLU A 29 23.77 -1.29 -11.42
C GLU A 29 24.57 -0.18 -10.73
N TRP A 30 24.25 0.11 -9.45
CA TRP A 30 25.01 0.99 -8.57
C TRP A 30 26.04 0.25 -7.72
N GLY A 31 26.07 -1.10 -7.75
CA GLY A 31 27.02 -1.91 -6.99
C GLY A 31 26.88 -1.73 -5.47
N MET A 32 25.75 -2.17 -4.88
CA MET A 32 25.34 -1.96 -3.47
C MET A 32 26.33 -2.45 -2.38
N GLU A 33 27.55 -2.89 -2.72
CA GLU A 33 28.61 -3.21 -1.76
C GLU A 33 29.47 -1.99 -1.38
N SER A 34 29.49 -0.92 -2.17
CA SER A 34 30.16 0.33 -1.82
C SER A 34 29.16 1.34 -1.26
N ILE A 35 29.05 1.37 0.07
CA ILE A 35 28.37 2.47 0.79
C ILE A 35 29.16 3.74 0.50
N VAL A 36 28.74 4.50 -0.52
CA VAL A 36 29.25 5.86 -0.72
C VAL A 36 28.84 6.67 0.51
N PRO A 37 29.78 7.26 1.26
CA PRO A 37 29.46 7.97 2.48
C PRO A 37 28.69 9.24 2.10
N PHE A 38 27.36 9.19 2.22
CA PHE A 38 26.53 10.37 2.10
C PHE A 38 26.36 11.02 3.49
N PHE A 39 26.64 12.31 3.61
CA PHE A 39 26.11 13.15 4.68
C PHE A 39 24.59 13.11 4.64
N LEU A 40 24.00 12.44 5.63
CA LEU A 40 22.57 12.49 5.87
C LEU A 40 22.22 13.86 6.45
N SER A 41 21.30 14.56 5.78
CA SER A 41 20.82 15.87 6.19
C SER A 41 19.31 15.80 6.44
N SER A 42 18.85 16.41 7.53
CA SER A 42 17.43 16.44 7.91
C SER A 42 16.61 17.46 7.11
N SER A 43 17.25 18.28 6.26
CA SER A 43 16.59 19.32 5.45
C SER A 43 17.48 19.80 4.30
N HIS A 44 16.94 20.01 3.10
CA HIS A 44 17.57 20.90 2.11
C HIS A 44 17.04 22.32 2.32
N ASN A 45 17.80 23.37 1.98
CA ASN A 45 17.21 24.70 1.93
C ASN A 45 16.42 24.84 0.61
N ASP A 46 15.56 25.84 0.50
CA ASP A 46 14.75 26.07 -0.70
C ASP A 46 15.38 27.21 -1.53
N PHE A 47 16.60 27.01 -2.04
CA PHE A 47 17.23 28.03 -2.89
C PHE A 47 16.52 28.15 -4.23
N HIS A 48 15.81 29.26 -4.44
CA HIS A 48 15.18 29.61 -5.70
C HIS A 48 15.99 30.71 -6.41
N ALA A 49 16.17 30.61 -7.73
CA ALA A 49 16.91 31.61 -8.51
C ALA A 49 16.34 33.05 -8.44
N GLY A 50 15.07 33.16 -8.02
CA GLY A 50 14.39 34.44 -7.76
C GLY A 50 14.86 35.19 -6.50
N ASN A 51 15.70 34.58 -5.66
CA ASN A 51 16.13 35.13 -4.36
C ASN A 51 17.53 35.77 -4.40
N ILE A 52 18.07 36.09 -5.58
CA ILE A 52 19.47 36.52 -5.74
C ILE A 52 19.54 38.01 -6.07
N ILE A 53 20.29 38.77 -5.27
CA ILE A 53 20.66 40.15 -5.59
C ILE A 53 22.16 40.18 -5.93
N ILE A 54 22.50 40.34 -7.20
CA ILE A 54 23.88 40.56 -7.62
C ILE A 54 24.20 42.04 -7.41
N GLN A 55 25.06 42.37 -6.43
CA GLN A 55 25.64 43.70 -6.31
C GLN A 55 26.95 43.77 -7.11
N ASN A 56 27.14 44.89 -7.81
CA ASN A 56 28.19 45.05 -8.83
C ASN A 56 29.59 44.67 -8.31
N GLY A 57 30.21 43.65 -8.92
CA GLY A 57 31.60 43.24 -8.67
C GLY A 57 31.83 42.13 -7.63
N LYS A 58 30.83 41.74 -6.82
CA LYS A 58 30.90 40.54 -5.95
C LYS A 58 29.51 39.90 -5.83
N PRO A 59 29.32 38.63 -6.22
CA PRO A 59 28.04 37.96 -5.97
C PRO A 59 27.84 37.85 -4.46
N VAL A 60 26.75 38.43 -3.95
CA VAL A 60 26.28 38.25 -2.58
C VAL A 60 24.99 37.46 -2.67
N ILE A 61 24.96 36.30 -2.03
CA ILE A 61 23.76 35.47 -1.94
C ILE A 61 23.05 35.92 -0.66
N ILE A 62 21.81 36.39 -0.77
CA ILE A 62 20.97 36.72 0.39
C ILE A 62 19.85 35.67 0.44
N ASP A 63 19.84 34.90 1.52
CA ASP A 63 18.80 33.93 1.81
C ASP A 63 17.70 34.59 2.65
N PHE A 64 16.43 34.28 2.36
CA PHE A 64 15.29 34.60 3.22
C PHE A 64 14.89 33.40 4.11
N ALA A 65 15.52 32.24 3.92
CA ALA A 65 15.42 31.09 4.80
C ALA A 65 16.56 31.08 5.83
N GLU A 66 16.25 30.55 7.01
CA GLU A 66 17.18 30.42 8.12
C GLU A 66 18.21 29.31 7.80
N TYR A 67 19.48 29.68 7.61
CA TYR A 67 20.57 28.71 7.41
C TYR A 67 20.61 27.74 8.60
N LYS A 68 20.36 26.44 8.34
CA LYS A 68 20.46 25.37 9.34
C LYS A 68 21.78 24.62 9.20
N VAL A 69 22.43 24.37 10.33
CA VAL A 69 23.76 23.73 10.45
C VAL A 69 23.79 22.34 9.79
N ASP A 70 22.66 21.63 9.74
CA ASP A 70 22.55 20.28 9.20
C ASP A 70 21.94 20.23 7.79
N SER A 71 22.03 21.31 6.99
CA SER A 71 21.42 21.40 5.65
C SER A 71 22.32 20.96 4.50
N ASN A 72 21.75 20.27 3.50
CA ASN A 72 22.49 19.83 2.31
C ASN A 72 22.62 20.96 1.27
N ILE A 73 23.67 21.78 1.42
CA ILE A 73 23.96 22.95 0.57
C ILE A 73 24.23 22.60 -0.91
N TYR A 74 24.54 21.34 -1.24
CA TYR A 74 24.84 20.94 -2.61
C TYR A 74 23.60 20.93 -3.51
N TYR A 75 22.42 20.62 -2.96
CA TYR A 75 21.15 20.69 -3.71
C TYR A 75 20.83 22.11 -4.15
N ASP A 76 21.00 23.06 -3.24
CA ASP A 76 20.79 24.48 -3.46
C ASP A 76 21.70 25.06 -4.54
N LEU A 77 22.98 24.71 -4.44
CA LEU A 77 23.99 25.09 -5.41
C LEU A 77 23.66 24.56 -6.82
N MET A 78 23.20 23.31 -6.93
CA MET A 78 22.86 22.71 -8.22
C MET A 78 21.56 23.27 -8.83
N TYR A 79 20.57 23.62 -8.01
CA TYR A 79 19.39 24.37 -8.46
C TYR A 79 19.78 25.73 -9.04
N LEU A 80 20.63 26.46 -8.32
CA LEU A 80 21.14 27.74 -8.75
C LEU A 80 21.88 27.64 -10.08
N GLU A 81 22.80 26.68 -10.18
CA GLU A 81 23.56 26.42 -11.40
C GLU A 81 22.63 26.13 -12.58
N PHE A 82 21.71 25.18 -12.43
CA PHE A 82 20.80 24.80 -13.51
C PHE A 82 19.98 26.01 -14.02
N HIS A 83 19.41 26.81 -13.11
CA HIS A 83 18.61 27.97 -13.48
C HIS A 83 19.43 29.07 -14.15
N ILE A 84 20.64 29.37 -13.67
CA ILE A 84 21.56 30.31 -14.33
C ILE A 84 21.85 29.87 -15.77
N LEU A 85 22.16 28.58 -15.97
CA LEU A 85 22.46 28.04 -17.30
C LEU A 85 21.24 28.10 -18.21
N PHE A 86 20.07 27.71 -17.69
CA PHE A 86 18.84 27.71 -18.45
C PHE A 86 18.42 29.10 -18.89
N ASP A 87 18.42 30.07 -17.98
CA ASP A 87 18.08 31.45 -18.30
C ASP A 87 19.10 32.08 -19.25
N TYR A 88 20.39 31.80 -19.05
CA TYR A 88 21.44 32.31 -19.92
C TYR A 88 21.32 31.78 -21.36
N PHE A 89 21.20 30.45 -21.54
CA PHE A 89 21.05 29.86 -22.88
C PHE A 89 19.74 30.27 -23.56
N LYS A 90 18.69 30.51 -22.79
CA LYS A 90 17.44 31.07 -23.30
C LYS A 90 17.62 32.52 -23.76
N GLN A 91 18.28 33.38 -22.98
CA GLN A 91 18.49 34.79 -23.32
C GLN A 91 19.31 34.99 -24.59
N ILE A 92 20.32 34.14 -24.82
CA ILE A 92 21.17 34.21 -26.02
C ILE A 92 20.63 33.37 -27.20
N ASN A 93 19.42 32.79 -27.07
CA ASN A 93 18.77 31.96 -28.08
C ASN A 93 19.62 30.74 -28.53
N LEU A 94 20.37 30.15 -27.60
CA LEU A 94 21.20 28.95 -27.80
C LEU A 94 20.71 27.76 -26.97
N ASN A 95 19.42 27.73 -26.63
CA ASN A 95 18.77 26.62 -25.93
C ASN A 95 18.55 25.39 -26.84
N LYS A 96 19.64 24.92 -27.49
CA LYS A 96 19.67 23.75 -28.35
C LYS A 96 20.32 22.59 -27.60
N MET A 97 19.81 21.37 -27.83
CA MET A 97 20.27 20.17 -27.10
C MET A 97 21.76 19.87 -27.28
N ASN A 98 22.36 20.18 -28.43
CA ASN A 98 23.80 20.01 -28.65
C ASN A 98 24.65 20.99 -27.83
N VAL A 99 24.14 22.21 -27.56
CA VAL A 99 24.81 23.19 -26.69
C VAL A 99 24.78 22.71 -25.24
N TRP A 100 23.61 22.25 -24.78
CA TRP A 100 23.46 21.63 -23.46
C TRP A 100 24.37 20.43 -23.29
N ALA A 101 24.42 19.53 -24.28
CA ALA A 101 25.24 18.33 -24.20
C ALA A 101 26.74 18.66 -24.08
N ASN A 102 27.25 19.58 -24.90
CA ASN A 102 28.65 20.00 -24.83
C ASN A 102 29.00 20.68 -23.51
N TYR A 103 28.08 21.50 -22.97
CA TYR A 103 28.31 22.21 -21.71
C TYR A 103 28.23 21.25 -20.52
N CYS A 104 27.23 20.36 -20.48
CA CYS A 104 27.08 19.36 -19.43
C CYS A 104 28.22 18.33 -19.44
N GLU A 105 28.71 17.92 -20.61
CA GLU A 105 29.88 17.05 -20.73
C GLU A 105 31.09 17.67 -20.00
N ALA A 106 31.35 18.95 -20.23
CA ALA A 106 32.46 19.63 -19.60
C ALA A 106 32.22 19.98 -18.12
N LEU A 107 30.98 20.30 -17.72
CA LEU A 107 30.63 20.55 -16.31
C LEU A 107 30.73 19.32 -15.41
N SER A 108 30.46 18.15 -15.98
CA SER A 108 30.45 16.85 -15.30
C SER A 108 31.82 16.17 -15.28
N ASP A 109 32.77 16.66 -16.08
CA ASP A 109 34.11 16.10 -16.19
C ASP A 109 35.10 16.86 -15.31
N ALA A 110 35.48 16.28 -14.16
CA ALA A 110 36.41 16.89 -13.22
C ALA A 110 37.82 17.12 -13.80
N SER A 111 38.17 16.44 -14.90
CA SER A 111 39.46 16.60 -15.60
C SER A 111 39.48 17.75 -16.61
N LYS A 112 38.32 18.31 -16.94
CA LYS A 112 38.19 19.41 -17.90
C LYS A 112 37.91 20.72 -17.19
N SER A 113 38.68 21.75 -17.55
CA SER A 113 38.38 23.11 -17.11
C SER A 113 37.12 23.61 -17.81
N ILE A 114 36.16 24.14 -17.03
CA ILE A 114 34.97 24.83 -17.57
C ILE A 114 35.34 26.02 -18.48
N PHE A 115 36.57 26.53 -18.35
CA PHE A 115 37.12 27.62 -19.16
C PHE A 115 37.59 27.17 -20.56
N ASP A 116 37.74 25.86 -20.79
CA ASP A 116 38.24 25.31 -22.06
C ASP A 116 37.12 25.03 -23.08
N ILE A 117 35.86 25.29 -22.72
CA ILE A 117 34.70 25.06 -23.57
C ILE A 117 34.58 26.18 -24.62
N LYS A 118 35.22 26.01 -25.77
CA LYS A 118 35.04 26.90 -26.93
C LYS A 118 33.75 26.56 -27.68
N ILE A 119 32.65 27.21 -27.31
CA ILE A 119 31.42 27.20 -28.12
C ILE A 119 31.56 28.30 -29.19
N LYS A 120 31.55 27.91 -30.48
CA LYS A 120 31.57 28.88 -31.60
C LYS A 120 30.40 29.87 -31.46
N GLY A 121 30.71 31.17 -31.36
CA GLY A 121 29.72 32.25 -31.27
C GLY A 121 29.44 32.79 -29.85
N LEU A 122 30.21 32.38 -28.84
CA LEU A 122 29.95 32.69 -27.43
C LEU A 122 31.23 33.18 -26.71
N GLU A 123 31.64 34.43 -26.95
CA GLU A 123 32.72 35.06 -26.17
C GLU A 123 32.39 35.16 -24.66
N ALA A 124 31.10 35.17 -24.32
CA ALA A 124 30.60 35.25 -22.95
C ALA A 124 30.50 33.88 -22.21
N ALA A 125 30.80 32.75 -22.87
CA ALA A 125 30.84 31.44 -22.21
C ALA A 125 31.96 31.35 -21.16
N GLY A 126 33.07 32.09 -21.34
CA GLY A 126 34.14 32.19 -20.35
C GLY A 126 33.68 32.87 -19.05
N THR A 127 32.83 33.89 -19.14
CA THR A 127 32.27 34.60 -17.98
C THR A 127 31.26 33.73 -17.22
N LEU A 128 30.41 32.99 -17.93
CA LEU A 128 29.50 32.02 -17.33
C LEU A 128 30.25 30.88 -16.63
N GLY A 129 31.28 30.33 -17.31
CA GLY A 129 32.16 29.33 -16.72
C GLY A 129 32.87 29.85 -15.47
N SER A 130 33.34 31.09 -15.49
CA SER A 130 33.93 31.76 -14.33
C SER A 130 32.96 31.91 -13.16
N LEU A 131 31.71 32.27 -13.45
CA LEU A 131 30.66 32.41 -12.45
C LEU A 131 30.33 31.06 -11.80
N ILE A 132 30.07 30.02 -12.60
CA ILE A 132 29.78 28.67 -12.07
C ILE A 132 30.96 28.13 -11.27
N HIS A 133 32.20 28.29 -11.76
CA HIS A 133 33.39 27.90 -11.01
C HIS A 133 33.54 28.67 -9.69
N SER A 134 33.27 29.97 -9.70
CA SER A 134 33.32 30.81 -8.50
C SER A 134 32.22 30.45 -7.49
N LEU A 135 31.04 30.07 -7.97
CA LEU A 135 29.94 29.59 -7.12
C LEU A 135 30.30 28.26 -6.46
N ARG A 136 30.76 27.27 -7.24
CA ARG A 136 31.17 25.96 -6.74
C ARG A 136 32.33 26.06 -5.75
N SER A 137 33.34 26.90 -6.02
CA SER A 137 34.52 27.03 -5.14
C SER A 137 34.25 27.75 -3.82
N LYS A 138 33.33 28.72 -3.80
CA LYS A 138 32.96 29.47 -2.57
C LYS A 138 31.95 28.75 -1.68
N MET A 139 31.15 27.86 -2.24
CA MET A 139 30.09 27.11 -1.53
C MET A 139 30.56 25.72 -1.06
N ARG A 140 31.79 25.29 -1.41
CA ARG A 140 32.39 24.10 -0.81
C ARG A 140 32.65 24.37 0.69
N PRO A 141 32.14 23.52 1.60
CA PRO A 141 32.54 23.56 3.00
C PRO A 141 34.06 23.48 3.12
N HIS A 142 34.66 23.98 4.19
CA HIS A 142 36.09 23.78 4.48
C HIS A 142 36.39 22.33 4.92
N ALA A 143 35.72 21.34 4.34
CA ALA A 143 35.80 19.94 4.76
C ALA A 143 37.12 19.30 4.28
N GLU A 144 37.75 18.54 5.15
CA GLU A 144 39.07 17.91 4.94
C GLU A 144 39.06 16.73 3.93
N HIS A 145 37.91 16.41 3.32
CA HIS A 145 37.73 15.21 2.48
C HIS A 145 37.05 15.50 1.13
N THR A 146 37.86 15.77 0.10
CA THR A 146 37.42 16.22 -1.25
C THR A 146 36.61 15.18 -2.04
N GLU A 147 36.83 13.88 -1.84
CA GLU A 147 36.14 12.82 -2.60
C GLU A 147 34.66 12.71 -2.22
N VAL A 148 34.34 12.86 -0.94
CA VAL A 148 32.96 12.78 -0.42
C VAL A 148 32.11 13.94 -0.96
N GLU A 149 32.68 15.14 -1.04
CA GLU A 149 32.00 16.33 -1.59
C GLU A 149 31.61 16.14 -3.06
N GLU A 150 32.44 15.46 -3.83
CA GLU A 150 32.20 15.24 -5.26
C GLU A 150 30.98 14.34 -5.49
N TYR A 151 30.84 13.26 -4.71
CA TYR A 151 29.65 12.41 -4.76
C TYR A 151 28.36 13.17 -4.42
N HIS A 152 28.41 14.05 -3.42
CA HIS A 152 27.27 14.88 -3.05
C HIS A 152 26.88 15.86 -4.15
N LEU A 153 27.87 16.51 -4.77
CA LEU A 153 27.64 17.45 -5.86
C LEU A 153 26.99 16.75 -7.06
N LEU A 154 27.54 15.61 -7.49
CA LEU A 154 27.04 14.86 -8.64
C LEU A 154 25.63 14.30 -8.38
N THR A 155 25.38 13.78 -7.18
CA THR A 155 24.06 13.26 -6.78
C THR A 155 23.00 14.35 -6.69
N ALA A 156 23.37 15.51 -6.15
CA ALA A 156 22.52 16.70 -6.12
C ALA A 156 22.17 17.15 -7.56
N ALA A 157 23.14 17.20 -8.48
CA ALA A 157 22.93 17.60 -9.86
C ALA A 157 21.94 16.67 -10.60
N VAL A 158 22.09 15.35 -10.42
CA VAL A 158 21.15 14.34 -10.97
C VAL A 158 19.74 14.59 -10.42
N SER A 159 19.62 14.79 -9.10
CA SER A 159 18.34 14.99 -8.43
C SER A 159 17.64 16.28 -8.89
N VAL A 160 18.39 17.37 -9.02
CA VAL A 160 17.89 18.67 -9.51
C VAL A 160 17.35 18.52 -10.94
N GLY A 161 18.12 17.92 -11.85
CA GLY A 161 17.68 17.73 -13.24
C GLY A 161 16.39 16.91 -13.34
N LEU A 162 16.25 15.85 -12.54
CA LEU A 162 15.04 15.04 -12.51
C LEU A 162 13.84 15.76 -11.89
N ASN A 163 14.05 16.52 -10.82
CA ASN A 163 12.98 17.26 -10.18
C ASN A 163 12.48 18.40 -11.10
N VAL A 164 13.38 19.13 -11.75
CA VAL A 164 13.00 20.16 -12.74
C VAL A 164 12.29 19.52 -13.94
N MET A 165 12.79 18.39 -14.46
CA MET A 165 12.13 17.66 -15.55
C MET A 165 10.71 17.23 -15.18
N ARG A 166 10.46 16.85 -13.91
CA ARG A 166 9.13 16.49 -13.40
C ARG A 166 8.22 17.72 -13.23
N ARG A 167 8.75 18.82 -12.70
CA ARG A 167 7.95 19.99 -12.29
C ARG A 167 7.74 21.03 -13.40
N SER A 168 8.64 21.15 -14.36
CA SER A 168 8.54 22.18 -15.39
C SER A 168 7.39 21.88 -16.37
N ALA A 169 6.62 22.91 -16.71
CA ALA A 169 5.59 22.86 -17.73
C ALA A 169 6.15 23.03 -19.16
N LYS A 170 7.40 23.49 -19.31
CA LYS A 170 8.00 23.83 -20.61
C LYS A 170 8.85 22.67 -21.13
N ILE A 171 8.58 22.21 -22.35
CA ILE A 171 9.25 21.04 -22.90
C ILE A 171 10.76 21.26 -23.04
N GLU A 172 11.19 22.46 -23.40
CA GLU A 172 12.60 22.80 -23.60
C GLU A 172 13.38 22.78 -22.29
N GLU A 173 12.73 23.16 -21.18
CA GLU A 173 13.31 23.09 -19.83
C GLU A 173 13.39 21.66 -19.33
N ARG A 174 12.37 20.84 -19.62
CA ARG A 174 12.39 19.42 -19.30
C ARG A 174 13.48 18.68 -20.06
N GLU A 175 13.67 18.97 -21.35
CA GLU A 175 14.71 18.36 -22.16
C GLU A 175 16.12 18.79 -21.68
N ALA A 176 16.31 20.07 -21.37
CA ALA A 176 17.56 20.57 -20.80
C ALA A 176 17.89 19.91 -19.45
N ALA A 177 16.91 19.84 -18.55
CA ALA A 177 17.05 19.22 -17.24
C ALA A 177 17.34 17.72 -17.32
N PHE A 178 16.75 17.02 -18.30
CA PHE A 178 17.02 15.62 -18.54
C PHE A 178 18.44 15.36 -19.06
N VAL A 179 18.92 16.18 -20.02
CA VAL A 179 20.30 16.09 -20.50
C VAL A 179 21.29 16.42 -19.39
N TYR A 180 21.01 17.44 -18.59
CA TYR A 180 21.79 17.79 -17.41
C TYR A 180 21.92 16.58 -16.47
N ALA A 181 20.81 15.98 -16.05
CA ALA A 181 20.84 14.78 -15.19
C ALA A 181 21.62 13.60 -15.82
N ALA A 182 21.55 13.40 -17.14
CA ALA A 182 22.21 12.29 -17.83
C ALA A 182 23.75 12.38 -17.80
N PHE A 183 24.31 13.58 -17.96
CA PHE A 183 25.76 13.79 -17.89
C PHE A 183 26.28 13.66 -16.46
N PHE A 184 25.60 14.25 -15.48
CA PHE A 184 26.01 14.13 -14.08
C PHE A 184 25.86 12.71 -13.56
N MET A 185 24.89 11.94 -14.06
CA MET A 185 24.78 10.52 -13.76
C MET A 185 25.92 9.71 -14.36
N LYS A 186 26.35 10.02 -15.59
CA LYS A 186 27.51 9.39 -16.21
C LYS A 186 28.78 9.63 -15.39
N ALA A 187 29.00 10.88 -14.97
CA ALA A 187 30.13 11.24 -14.12
C ALA A 187 30.07 10.53 -12.75
N LEU A 188 28.89 10.49 -12.13
CA LEU A 188 28.69 9.79 -10.86
C LEU A 188 29.05 8.30 -10.97
N ARG A 189 28.58 7.63 -12.03
CA ARG A 189 28.88 6.21 -12.29
C ARG A 189 30.37 5.97 -12.56
N ASN A 190 31.02 6.84 -13.33
CA ASN A 190 32.46 6.77 -13.55
C ASN A 190 33.25 6.92 -12.25
N ASN A 191 32.87 7.88 -11.39
CA ASN A 191 33.53 8.10 -10.10
C ASN A 191 33.34 6.90 -9.15
N MET A 192 32.20 6.21 -9.24
CA MET A 192 31.95 4.96 -8.52
C MET A 192 32.70 3.74 -9.10
N GLY A 193 33.49 3.89 -10.16
CA GLY A 193 34.21 2.80 -10.82
C GLY A 193 33.31 1.87 -11.66
N ILE A 194 32.08 2.30 -11.96
CA ILE A 194 31.11 1.55 -12.76
C ILE A 194 31.38 1.86 -14.24
N ASN A 195 32.15 1.00 -14.90
CA ASN A 195 32.54 1.21 -16.30
C ASN A 195 31.39 0.89 -17.29
N ASP A 196 31.15 1.79 -18.23
CA ASP A 196 30.25 1.61 -19.38
C ASP A 196 30.86 0.66 -20.42
N ARG A 197 30.82 -0.66 -20.20
CA ARG A 197 31.02 -1.65 -21.28
C ARG A 197 29.69 -1.91 -21.98
N CYS A 198 29.41 -1.12 -23.02
CA CYS A 198 28.41 -1.45 -24.03
C CYS A 198 29.10 -2.19 -25.19
N ASP A 199 29.21 -3.51 -25.09
CA ASP A 199 29.30 -4.36 -26.28
C ASP A 199 27.91 -4.92 -26.53
N PHE A 200 27.31 -4.49 -27.64
CA PHE A 200 25.99 -4.91 -28.12
C PHE A 200 26.08 -6.32 -28.66
N GLU A 201 25.52 -7.30 -27.94
CA GLU A 201 25.00 -8.54 -28.51
C GLU A 201 23.91 -9.08 -27.55
N ASP A 202 22.81 -9.57 -28.13
CA ASP A 202 21.58 -10.09 -27.50
C ASP A 202 20.57 -9.11 -26.89
N LEU A 203 19.78 -8.51 -27.78
CA LEU A 203 18.50 -7.82 -27.50
C LEU A 203 17.26 -8.72 -27.68
N SER A 204 17.40 -10.04 -27.58
CA SER A 204 16.28 -10.99 -27.68
C SER A 204 15.61 -11.34 -26.34
N ASP A 205 16.21 -10.97 -25.20
CA ASP A 205 15.79 -11.52 -23.89
C ASP A 205 15.22 -10.52 -22.87
N MET A 206 14.97 -9.26 -23.26
CA MET A 206 14.60 -8.20 -22.31
C MET A 206 13.11 -7.87 -22.17
N ASN A 207 12.20 -8.69 -22.70
CA ASN A 207 10.76 -8.50 -22.48
C ASN A 207 10.21 -9.13 -21.19
N ASN A 208 11.04 -9.70 -20.30
CA ASN A 208 10.55 -10.53 -19.19
C ASN A 208 11.02 -10.20 -17.76
N ARG A 209 11.68 -9.07 -17.48
CA ARG A 209 12.09 -8.75 -16.10
C ARG A 209 10.99 -8.04 -15.31
N LYS A 210 10.01 -8.83 -14.88
CA LYS A 210 9.19 -8.56 -13.68
C LYS A 210 10.11 -8.63 -12.45
N TYR A 211 9.91 -7.75 -11.46
CA TYR A 211 10.57 -7.90 -10.16
C TYR A 211 10.08 -9.20 -9.51
N HIS A 212 10.92 -10.23 -9.58
CA HIS A 212 10.75 -11.53 -8.94
C HIS A 212 11.82 -11.65 -7.85
N TYR A 213 11.43 -12.09 -6.66
CA TYR A 213 12.37 -12.47 -5.61
C TYR A 213 12.39 -13.99 -5.50
N ASP A 214 13.59 -14.56 -5.51
CA ASP A 214 13.79 -15.97 -5.25
C ASP A 214 13.58 -16.24 -3.75
N LEU A 215 12.64 -17.13 -3.42
CA LEU A 215 12.26 -17.46 -2.04
C LEU A 215 13.42 -18.13 -1.26
N GLU A 216 14.45 -18.62 -1.95
CA GLU A 216 15.65 -19.17 -1.31
C GLU A 216 16.49 -18.11 -0.58
N GLN A 217 16.31 -16.82 -0.87
CA GLN A 217 17.04 -15.70 -0.22
C GLN A 217 16.09 -14.76 0.53
N THR A 218 15.33 -15.28 1.49
CA THR A 218 14.40 -14.43 2.27
C THR A 218 15.19 -13.32 3.00
N PRO A 219 14.93 -12.03 2.72
CA PRO A 219 15.65 -10.92 3.34
C PRO A 219 15.45 -10.91 4.86
N THR A 220 16.54 -10.76 5.63
CA THR A 220 16.48 -10.70 7.09
C THR A 220 15.95 -9.37 7.65
N LYS A 221 15.77 -8.36 6.79
CA LYS A 221 15.24 -7.03 7.13
C LYS A 221 13.92 -6.74 6.42
N LYS A 222 13.07 -5.93 7.06
CA LYS A 222 11.84 -5.39 6.46
C LYS A 222 12.20 -4.52 5.27
N MET A 223 11.57 -4.79 4.12
CA MET A 223 11.77 -3.98 2.93
C MET A 223 10.99 -2.65 3.05
N PRO A 224 11.45 -1.57 2.40
CA PRO A 224 10.68 -0.34 2.33
C PRO A 224 9.27 -0.59 1.77
N ASN A 225 8.25 -0.05 2.43
CA ASN A 225 6.83 -0.18 2.05
C ASN A 225 6.29 -1.62 2.04
N GLU A 226 6.96 -2.55 2.73
CA GLU A 226 6.43 -3.88 2.93
C GLU A 226 5.23 -3.87 3.89
N VAL A 227 4.12 -4.41 3.41
CA VAL A 227 2.83 -4.45 4.12
C VAL A 227 2.43 -5.89 4.47
N TYR A 228 2.78 -6.85 3.62
CA TYR A 228 2.42 -8.27 3.76
C TYR A 228 3.43 -9.14 3.01
N ALA A 229 3.18 -10.45 2.91
CA ALA A 229 4.04 -11.41 2.22
C ALA A 229 3.22 -12.58 1.65
N ILE A 230 2.59 -12.35 0.49
CA ILE A 230 1.59 -13.22 -0.15
C ILE A 230 2.21 -14.02 -1.30
N GLU A 231 2.14 -15.34 -1.24
CA GLU A 231 2.65 -16.23 -2.30
C GLU A 231 1.75 -16.24 -3.55
N LEU A 232 2.32 -16.50 -4.73
CA LEU A 232 1.55 -16.76 -5.96
C LEU A 232 1.62 -18.22 -6.34
N LEU A 233 0.47 -18.91 -6.28
CA LEU A 233 0.39 -20.33 -6.54
C LEU A 233 0.58 -20.65 -8.03
N GLU A 234 1.40 -21.67 -8.32
CA GLU A 234 1.54 -22.25 -9.66
C GLU A 234 0.50 -23.33 -9.96
N LYS A 235 -0.12 -23.88 -8.91
CA LYS A 235 -1.08 -24.99 -9.00
C LYS A 235 -2.51 -24.49 -8.82
N PRO A 236 -3.49 -25.17 -9.44
CA PRO A 236 -4.89 -24.84 -9.25
C PRO A 236 -5.33 -25.15 -7.81
N VAL A 237 -6.40 -24.48 -7.38
CA VAL A 237 -7.10 -24.82 -6.12
C VAL A 237 -8.10 -25.92 -6.43
N VAL A 238 -8.12 -26.98 -5.62
CA VAL A 238 -9.08 -28.08 -5.77
C VAL A 238 -10.05 -28.05 -4.60
N ILE A 239 -11.34 -28.13 -4.90
CA ILE A 239 -12.42 -28.21 -3.91
C ILE A 239 -13.17 -29.51 -4.15
N GLU A 240 -13.14 -30.40 -3.18
CA GLU A 240 -13.98 -31.58 -3.13
C GLU A 240 -15.18 -31.29 -2.23
N ARG A 241 -16.37 -31.69 -2.67
CA ARG A 241 -17.61 -31.58 -1.89
C ARG A 241 -18.24 -32.95 -1.74
N ASN A 242 -18.80 -33.21 -0.57
CA ASN A 242 -19.75 -34.28 -0.31
C ASN A 242 -20.89 -33.72 0.56
N GLU A 243 -22.06 -33.45 -0.03
CA GLU A 243 -23.17 -32.77 0.65
C GLU A 243 -22.79 -31.37 1.17
N ASP A 244 -22.66 -31.19 2.48
CA ASP A 244 -22.17 -29.96 3.12
C ASP A 244 -20.76 -30.10 3.72
N GLU A 245 -20.09 -31.22 3.47
CA GLU A 245 -18.68 -31.44 3.77
C GLU A 245 -17.80 -30.99 2.60
N PHE A 246 -16.74 -30.24 2.89
CA PHE A 246 -15.82 -29.71 1.89
C PHE A 246 -14.37 -30.02 2.25
N THR A 247 -13.57 -30.45 1.27
CA THR A 247 -12.11 -30.54 1.40
C THR A 247 -11.49 -29.63 0.36
N VAL A 248 -10.72 -28.64 0.80
CA VAL A 248 -9.98 -27.73 -0.09
C VAL A 248 -8.50 -28.08 -0.06
N ILE A 249 -7.91 -28.25 -1.23
CA ILE A 249 -6.50 -28.60 -1.39
C ILE A 249 -5.76 -27.42 -2.02
N ILE A 250 -4.76 -26.93 -1.31
CA ILE A 250 -3.85 -25.87 -1.74
C ILE A 250 -2.47 -26.47 -1.96
N ASP A 251 -1.98 -26.44 -3.20
CA ASP A 251 -0.66 -26.96 -3.53
C ASP A 251 0.34 -25.82 -3.79
N ARG A 252 1.26 -25.62 -2.84
CA ARG A 252 2.30 -24.59 -2.92
C ARG A 252 3.53 -25.06 -3.71
N SER A 253 3.56 -26.28 -4.24
CA SER A 253 4.71 -26.81 -4.95
C SER A 253 5.07 -26.00 -6.20
N GLY A 254 6.35 -25.66 -6.33
CA GLY A 254 6.85 -24.85 -7.44
C GLY A 254 6.62 -23.34 -7.30
N THR A 255 5.94 -22.89 -6.23
CA THR A 255 5.78 -21.45 -5.96
C THR A 255 7.13 -20.78 -5.76
N ASN A 256 7.41 -19.76 -6.56
CA ASN A 256 8.67 -19.00 -6.56
C ASN A 256 8.45 -17.47 -6.54
N GLU A 257 7.21 -17.00 -6.38
CA GLU A 257 6.87 -15.57 -6.37
C GLU A 257 6.14 -15.17 -5.08
N ILE A 258 6.47 -13.99 -4.55
CA ILE A 258 5.81 -13.39 -3.40
C ILE A 258 5.52 -11.90 -3.63
N ILE A 259 4.35 -11.43 -3.24
CA ILE A 259 3.94 -10.02 -3.27
C ILE A 259 4.06 -9.45 -1.86
N ILE A 260 4.81 -8.35 -1.72
CA ILE A 260 5.09 -7.76 -0.41
C ILE A 260 4.45 -6.38 -0.15
N ASN A 261 3.87 -5.74 -1.17
CA ASN A 261 3.31 -4.41 -1.04
C ASN A 261 2.07 -4.17 -1.93
N ASN A 262 1.27 -3.16 -1.56
CA ASN A 262 0.03 -2.80 -2.24
C ASN A 262 0.24 -2.32 -3.68
N LYS A 263 1.35 -1.64 -3.97
CA LYS A 263 1.66 -1.13 -5.32
C LYS A 263 1.83 -2.28 -6.31
N THR A 264 2.64 -3.28 -5.95
CA THR A 264 2.87 -4.48 -6.78
C THR A 264 1.58 -5.27 -6.94
N LYS A 265 0.83 -5.49 -5.84
CA LYS A 265 -0.49 -6.14 -5.91
C LYS A 265 -1.42 -5.45 -6.91
N ASN A 266 -1.60 -4.15 -6.79
CA ASN A 266 -2.48 -3.39 -7.68
C ASN A 266 -2.00 -3.41 -9.13
N SER A 267 -0.69 -3.31 -9.37
CA SER A 267 -0.13 -3.36 -10.73
C SER A 267 -0.36 -4.70 -11.43
N ARG A 268 -0.21 -5.83 -10.71
CA ARG A 268 -0.54 -7.15 -11.26
C ARG A 268 -2.03 -7.30 -11.49
N PHE A 269 -2.81 -6.85 -10.52
CA PHE A 269 -4.25 -6.88 -10.60
C PHE A 269 -4.79 -6.14 -11.84
N ASP A 270 -4.31 -4.92 -12.08
CA ASP A 270 -4.70 -4.11 -13.23
C ASP A 270 -4.30 -4.75 -14.57
N LEU A 271 -3.16 -5.46 -14.62
CA LEU A 271 -2.70 -6.18 -15.82
C LEU A 271 -3.52 -7.44 -16.09
N GLU A 272 -3.75 -8.25 -15.05
CA GLU A 272 -4.38 -9.57 -15.12
C GLU A 272 -5.90 -9.47 -15.33
N LEU A 273 -6.56 -8.48 -14.71
CA LEU A 273 -8.02 -8.36 -14.73
C LEU A 273 -8.54 -7.67 -15.99
N LYS A 274 -7.78 -6.76 -16.62
CA LYS A 274 -8.27 -5.93 -17.73
C LYS A 274 -8.67 -6.74 -18.97
N GLU A 275 -8.00 -7.85 -19.22
CA GLU A 275 -8.22 -8.68 -20.43
C GLU A 275 -9.25 -9.79 -20.21
N ASN A 276 -9.46 -10.25 -18.97
CA ASN A 276 -10.25 -11.44 -18.67
C ASN A 276 -11.46 -11.20 -17.76
N ARG A 277 -11.80 -9.95 -17.46
CA ARG A 277 -12.79 -9.58 -16.43
C ARG A 277 -14.13 -10.31 -16.53
N GLU A 278 -14.74 -10.33 -17.71
CA GLU A 278 -16.06 -10.97 -17.90
C GLU A 278 -15.99 -12.47 -17.63
N THR A 279 -14.98 -13.14 -18.18
CA THR A 279 -14.75 -14.58 -17.98
C THR A 279 -14.48 -14.90 -16.51
N LEU A 280 -13.66 -14.10 -15.83
CA LEU A 280 -13.36 -14.29 -14.40
C LEU A 280 -14.59 -14.09 -13.52
N ASN A 281 -15.47 -13.13 -13.86
CA ASN A 281 -16.74 -12.96 -13.16
C ASN A 281 -17.68 -14.17 -13.36
N GLU A 282 -17.76 -14.73 -14.57
CA GLU A 282 -18.57 -15.93 -14.82
C GLU A 282 -18.01 -17.16 -14.09
N LEU A 283 -16.68 -17.31 -14.03
CA LEU A 283 -16.05 -18.34 -13.21
C LEU A 283 -16.35 -18.16 -11.72
N ASP A 284 -16.30 -16.92 -11.22
CA ASP A 284 -16.58 -16.62 -9.82
C ASP A 284 -18.04 -16.92 -9.46
N LYS A 285 -18.96 -16.61 -10.37
CA LYS A 285 -20.36 -16.99 -10.27
C LYS A 285 -20.54 -18.52 -10.28
N GLY A 286 -19.84 -19.23 -11.16
CA GLY A 286 -19.85 -20.70 -11.20
C GLY A 286 -19.35 -21.32 -9.88
N LEU A 287 -18.27 -20.78 -9.32
CA LEU A 287 -17.79 -21.16 -7.98
C LEU A 287 -18.82 -20.87 -6.89
N PHE A 288 -19.44 -19.68 -6.92
CA PHE A 288 -20.48 -19.29 -5.96
C PHE A 288 -21.65 -20.28 -5.99
N GLU A 289 -22.13 -20.65 -7.19
CA GLU A 289 -23.17 -21.65 -7.37
C GLU A 289 -22.73 -23.04 -6.92
N PHE A 290 -21.48 -23.43 -7.18
CA PHE A 290 -20.94 -24.70 -6.71
C PHE A 290 -20.95 -24.78 -5.17
N LEU A 291 -20.47 -23.75 -4.48
CA LEU A 291 -20.38 -23.72 -3.01
C LEU A 291 -21.76 -23.71 -2.31
N ALA A 292 -22.81 -23.35 -3.04
CA ALA A 292 -24.13 -23.14 -2.46
C ALA A 292 -25.11 -24.30 -2.59
N ARG A 293 -24.83 -25.28 -3.43
CA ARG A 293 -25.73 -26.43 -3.61
C ARG A 293 -25.39 -27.49 -2.58
N LYS A 294 -26.40 -28.24 -2.13
CA LYS A 294 -26.21 -29.54 -1.44
C LYS A 294 -26.41 -30.64 -2.48
N THR A 295 -25.32 -31.19 -3.01
CA THR A 295 -25.36 -32.31 -3.95
C THR A 295 -24.43 -33.42 -3.48
N GLY A 296 -24.40 -34.55 -4.21
CA GLY A 296 -23.49 -35.65 -3.91
C GLY A 296 -22.02 -35.30 -4.16
N LYS A 297 -21.18 -36.34 -4.16
CA LYS A 297 -19.74 -36.18 -4.33
C LYS A 297 -19.37 -35.53 -5.66
N GLU A 298 -18.71 -34.37 -5.59
CA GLU A 298 -18.26 -33.60 -6.75
C GLU A 298 -16.89 -32.95 -6.49
N THR A 299 -16.13 -32.72 -7.56
CA THR A 299 -14.82 -32.04 -7.50
C THR A 299 -14.85 -30.84 -8.43
N TYR A 300 -14.38 -29.70 -7.93
CA TYR A 300 -14.25 -28.45 -8.68
C TYR A 300 -12.79 -27.99 -8.67
N THR A 301 -12.18 -27.91 -9.85
CA THR A 301 -10.79 -27.46 -10.02
C THR A 301 -10.79 -26.02 -10.52
N LEU A 302 -10.29 -25.10 -9.69
CA LEU A 302 -10.10 -23.70 -10.01
C LEU A 302 -8.71 -23.49 -10.61
N ASP A 303 -8.65 -23.56 -11.95
CA ASP A 303 -7.43 -23.24 -12.71
C ASP A 303 -7.57 -21.89 -13.41
N LEU A 304 -6.79 -20.91 -12.94
CA LEU A 304 -6.75 -19.57 -13.53
C LEU A 304 -5.58 -19.38 -14.51
N SER A 305 -4.71 -20.39 -14.67
CA SER A 305 -3.56 -20.32 -15.57
C SER A 305 -3.91 -20.08 -17.04
N PRO A 306 -5.06 -20.55 -17.59
CA PRO A 306 -5.45 -20.22 -18.96
C PRO A 306 -5.68 -18.73 -19.20
N TYR A 307 -5.89 -17.95 -18.13
CA TYR A 307 -6.10 -16.51 -18.15
C TYR A 307 -4.83 -15.73 -17.78
N GLY A 308 -3.70 -16.42 -17.56
CA GLY A 308 -2.45 -15.81 -17.12
C GLY A 308 -2.49 -15.30 -15.68
N VAL A 309 -3.43 -15.80 -14.87
CA VAL A 309 -3.66 -15.33 -13.49
C VAL A 309 -3.26 -16.43 -12.50
N LYS A 310 -2.66 -16.02 -11.37
CA LYS A 310 -2.28 -16.92 -10.27
C LYS A 310 -3.06 -16.56 -9.01
N PHE A 311 -3.46 -17.57 -8.24
CA PHE A 311 -4.05 -17.33 -6.93
C PHE A 311 -2.99 -16.81 -5.95
N ARG A 312 -3.44 -15.92 -5.07
CA ARG A 312 -2.71 -15.30 -3.99
C ARG A 312 -2.92 -16.12 -2.72
N TRP A 313 -1.85 -16.75 -2.24
CA TRP A 313 -1.85 -17.56 -1.03
C TRP A 313 -1.43 -16.76 0.21
N ALA A 314 -2.12 -17.13 1.29
CA ALA A 314 -2.10 -16.68 2.67
C ALA A 314 -2.78 -15.32 2.89
N SER A 315 -4.10 -15.32 2.74
CA SER A 315 -4.99 -14.34 3.34
C SER A 315 -5.91 -15.05 4.32
N GLY A 316 -6.24 -14.41 5.43
CA GLY A 316 -7.05 -15.02 6.47
C GLY A 316 -7.74 -14.00 7.34
N GLY A 317 -8.76 -14.44 8.05
CA GLY A 317 -9.49 -13.56 8.95
C GLY A 317 -10.55 -14.26 9.79
N GLY A 318 -11.44 -13.47 10.36
CA GLY A 318 -12.40 -13.95 11.34
C GLY A 318 -13.80 -13.40 11.14
N VAL A 319 -14.80 -14.24 11.40
CA VAL A 319 -16.20 -13.84 11.49
C VAL A 319 -16.59 -13.70 12.97
N PRO A 320 -16.83 -12.47 13.46
CA PRO A 320 -17.38 -12.24 14.80
C PRO A 320 -18.89 -12.52 14.83
N ILE A 321 -19.29 -13.64 15.42
CA ILE A 321 -20.68 -13.91 15.82
C ILE A 321 -20.88 -13.44 17.25
N ILE A 322 -21.79 -12.48 17.40
CA ILE A 322 -22.05 -11.82 18.66
C ILE A 322 -23.34 -12.33 19.26
N ARG A 323 -23.30 -12.69 20.55
CA ARG A 323 -24.48 -12.98 21.35
C ARG A 323 -24.79 -11.78 22.25
N GLN A 324 -26.00 -11.25 22.14
CA GLN A 324 -26.51 -10.20 23.03
C GLN A 324 -27.76 -10.72 23.75
N VAL A 325 -27.80 -10.60 25.07
CA VAL A 325 -28.98 -10.96 25.86
C VAL A 325 -29.92 -9.76 25.88
N GLU A 326 -31.10 -9.93 25.28
CA GLU A 326 -32.13 -8.91 25.22
C GLU A 326 -32.96 -8.84 26.53
N PRO A 327 -33.67 -7.73 26.79
CA PRO A 327 -34.65 -7.66 27.86
C PRO A 327 -35.68 -8.79 27.74
N GLY A 328 -35.74 -9.67 28.75
CA GLY A 328 -36.58 -10.88 28.72
C GLY A 328 -35.79 -12.19 28.58
N GLY A 329 -34.47 -12.13 28.42
CA GLY A 329 -33.58 -13.29 28.45
C GLY A 329 -33.41 -14.01 27.12
N THR A 330 -34.02 -13.53 26.04
CA THR A 330 -33.79 -14.03 24.69
C THR A 330 -32.41 -13.62 24.20
N VAL A 331 -31.69 -14.52 23.54
CA VAL A 331 -30.37 -14.24 22.98
C VAL A 331 -30.53 -13.85 21.51
N LYS A 332 -30.24 -12.60 21.18
CA LYS A 332 -30.07 -12.15 19.81
C LYS A 332 -28.67 -12.51 19.32
N LYS A 333 -28.59 -13.08 18.11
CA LYS A 333 -27.30 -13.36 17.46
C LYS A 333 -27.14 -12.44 16.26
N SER A 334 -25.98 -11.81 16.17
CA SER A 334 -25.62 -10.91 15.08
C SER A 334 -24.23 -11.24 14.57
N ILE A 335 -23.92 -10.81 13.35
CA ILE A 335 -22.55 -10.80 12.81
C ILE A 335 -22.02 -9.36 12.84
N ALA A 336 -20.77 -9.16 13.28
CA ALA A 336 -20.09 -7.89 13.11
C ALA A 336 -19.42 -7.81 11.73
N LEU A 337 -19.72 -6.76 10.97
CA LEU A 337 -19.14 -6.51 9.65
C LEU A 337 -18.58 -5.09 9.56
N PHE A 338 -17.52 -4.92 8.78
CA PHE A 338 -16.78 -3.69 8.57
C PHE A 338 -17.08 -3.16 7.17
N PHE A 339 -17.51 -1.91 7.05
CA PHE A 339 -17.83 -1.35 5.75
C PHE A 339 -16.58 -0.95 4.98
N ARG A 340 -16.30 -1.65 3.89
CA ARG A 340 -15.15 -1.38 3.02
C ARG A 340 -15.53 -0.38 1.93
N ASP A 341 -14.87 0.78 1.92
CA ASP A 341 -15.09 1.87 0.95
C ASP A 341 -14.17 1.83 -0.28
N ILE A 342 -13.26 0.85 -0.30
CA ILE A 342 -12.39 0.54 -1.43
C ILE A 342 -12.85 -0.75 -2.09
N ALA A 343 -12.61 -0.85 -3.39
CA ALA A 343 -13.11 -1.95 -4.17
C ALA A 343 -12.47 -3.32 -3.77
N PRO A 344 -13.23 -4.44 -3.74
CA PRO A 344 -14.70 -4.49 -3.83
C PRO A 344 -15.37 -3.83 -2.61
N VAL A 345 -16.44 -3.08 -2.86
CA VAL A 345 -17.08 -2.21 -1.86
C VAL A 345 -18.19 -2.96 -1.15
N GLY A 346 -18.40 -2.69 0.13
CA GLY A 346 -19.54 -3.23 0.88
C GLY A 346 -19.15 -3.77 2.24
N TRP A 347 -20.09 -4.45 2.87
CA TRP A 347 -19.86 -5.13 4.15
C TRP A 347 -18.84 -6.25 3.97
N ASN A 348 -17.79 -6.17 4.78
CA ASN A 348 -16.66 -7.09 4.78
C ASN A 348 -16.51 -7.75 6.15
N ILE A 349 -15.99 -8.97 6.18
CA ILE A 349 -15.44 -9.58 7.40
C ILE A 349 -14.01 -9.11 7.61
N ALA A 350 -13.48 -9.30 8.81
CA ALA A 350 -12.07 -8.99 9.07
C ALA A 350 -11.18 -9.93 8.24
N LEU A 351 -10.31 -9.38 7.40
CA LEU A 351 -9.44 -10.10 6.47
C LEU A 351 -8.12 -9.34 6.29
N GLY A 352 -7.01 -10.06 6.43
CA GLY A 352 -5.70 -9.55 6.06
C GLY A 352 -4.75 -10.63 5.57
N GLY A 353 -3.61 -10.17 5.04
CA GLY A 353 -2.60 -11.04 4.46
C GLY A 353 -1.58 -11.51 5.50
N SER A 354 -0.86 -12.57 5.17
CA SER A 354 0.35 -12.96 5.91
C SER A 354 1.35 -11.81 6.02
N GLN A 355 2.05 -11.74 7.14
CA GLN A 355 3.07 -10.72 7.40
C GLN A 355 4.39 -11.38 7.83
N ARG A 356 5.50 -10.70 7.56
CA ARG A 356 6.79 -11.09 8.14
C ARG A 356 6.94 -10.39 9.47
N ASN A 357 7.06 -11.15 10.56
CA ASN A 357 7.43 -10.56 11.85
C ASN A 357 8.93 -10.29 11.86
N PHE A 358 9.30 -9.04 12.12
CA PHE A 358 10.69 -8.62 12.26
C PHE A 358 10.99 -8.35 13.72
N ASP A 359 11.72 -9.27 14.34
CA ASP A 359 12.31 -9.02 15.65
C ASP A 359 13.58 -8.18 15.47
N PHE A 360 13.44 -6.86 15.65
CA PHE A 360 14.55 -5.91 15.56
C PHE A 360 15.65 -6.17 16.61
N GLU A 361 15.34 -6.83 17.72
CA GLU A 361 16.33 -7.15 18.77
C GLU A 361 17.10 -8.43 18.46
N ARG A 362 16.50 -9.38 17.72
CA ARG A 362 17.11 -10.69 17.39
C ARG A 362 17.61 -10.80 15.95
N GLY A 363 17.35 -9.82 15.10
CA GLY A 363 17.89 -9.77 13.73
C GLY A 363 17.41 -10.90 12.80
N THR A 364 16.29 -11.55 13.11
CA THR A 364 15.74 -12.67 12.33
C THR A 364 14.25 -12.50 12.10
N ALA A 365 13.82 -12.67 10.84
CA ALA A 365 12.41 -12.77 10.46
C ALA A 365 11.95 -14.21 10.76
N THR A 366 11.05 -14.41 11.72
CA THR A 366 10.82 -15.76 12.30
C THR A 366 9.42 -16.34 12.09
N GLU A 367 8.50 -15.63 11.42
CA GLU A 367 7.08 -16.05 11.41
C GLU A 367 6.43 -16.18 10.02
N LEU A 368 7.13 -15.88 8.91
CA LEU A 368 6.48 -15.96 7.59
C LEU A 368 6.06 -17.39 7.24
N GLU A 369 6.99 -18.35 7.27
CA GLU A 369 6.65 -19.74 6.93
C GLU A 369 5.64 -20.32 7.92
N ASP A 370 5.65 -19.87 9.17
CA ASP A 370 4.67 -20.28 10.17
C ASP A 370 3.25 -19.81 9.82
N GLU A 371 3.07 -18.57 9.36
CA GLU A 371 1.77 -18.10 8.86
C GLU A 371 1.38 -18.74 7.51
N LEU A 372 2.34 -18.98 6.61
CA LEU A 372 2.10 -19.61 5.30
C LEU A 372 1.77 -21.12 5.42
N GLU A 373 2.29 -21.80 6.43
CA GLU A 373 2.02 -23.22 6.72
C GLU A 373 0.84 -23.38 7.68
N ASN A 374 0.57 -22.40 8.54
CA ASN A 374 -0.56 -22.41 9.48
C ASN A 374 -1.41 -21.14 9.35
N PRO A 375 -2.30 -21.09 8.33
CA PRO A 375 -3.10 -19.90 8.04
C PRO A 375 -4.10 -19.56 9.14
N THR A 376 -4.39 -20.48 10.07
CA THR A 376 -5.28 -20.19 11.21
C THR A 376 -4.70 -19.18 12.18
N LYS A 377 -3.36 -18.99 12.17
CA LYS A 377 -2.69 -17.90 12.90
C LYS A 377 -3.00 -16.55 12.29
N ILE A 378 -3.00 -16.45 10.96
CA ILE A 378 -3.43 -15.24 10.24
C ILE A 378 -4.88 -14.91 10.61
N SER A 379 -5.78 -15.90 10.55
CA SER A 379 -7.19 -15.72 10.87
C SER A 379 -7.44 -15.12 12.26
N ARG A 380 -6.65 -15.55 13.26
CA ARG A 380 -6.77 -15.08 14.65
C ARG A 380 -6.14 -13.71 14.83
N ARG A 381 -4.95 -13.49 14.28
CA ARG A 381 -4.26 -12.20 14.33
C ARG A 381 -5.14 -11.11 13.73
N GLU A 382 -5.58 -11.29 12.48
CA GLU A 382 -6.40 -10.31 11.77
C GLU A 382 -7.74 -10.06 12.49
N PHE A 383 -8.39 -11.10 13.02
CA PHE A 383 -9.60 -10.94 13.84
C PHE A 383 -9.36 -10.04 15.07
N MET A 384 -8.25 -10.26 15.77
CA MET A 384 -7.93 -9.51 16.98
C MET A 384 -7.46 -8.08 16.66
N GLU A 385 -6.79 -7.88 15.53
CA GLU A 385 -6.31 -6.57 15.07
C GLU A 385 -7.45 -5.71 14.53
N GLU A 386 -8.42 -6.26 13.80
CA GLU A 386 -9.51 -5.46 13.22
C GLU A 386 -10.64 -5.12 14.19
N LEU A 387 -10.75 -5.81 15.34
CA LEU A 387 -11.87 -5.63 16.25
C LEU A 387 -11.43 -5.14 17.64
N LEU A 388 -11.79 -3.90 17.97
CA LEU A 388 -11.59 -3.32 19.31
C LEU A 388 -12.93 -3.16 20.04
N ILE A 389 -13.02 -3.70 21.26
CA ILE A 389 -14.24 -3.62 22.08
C ILE A 389 -14.01 -2.71 23.27
N LEU A 390 -14.86 -1.69 23.40
CA LEU A 390 -14.88 -0.78 24.53
C LEU A 390 -16.05 -1.09 25.46
N SER A 391 -15.83 -0.90 26.76
CA SER A 391 -16.94 -0.80 27.71
C SER A 391 -17.58 0.57 27.59
N GLU A 392 -18.90 0.60 27.53
CA GLU A 392 -19.73 1.81 27.41
C GLU A 392 -19.72 2.43 26.01
N SER A 393 -20.89 2.91 25.60
CA SER A 393 -21.07 3.53 24.29
C SER A 393 -20.27 4.82 24.13
N LEU A 394 -19.90 5.09 22.88
CA LEU A 394 -19.35 6.36 22.42
C LEU A 394 -20.40 7.25 21.73
N ASP A 395 -21.57 6.71 21.38
CA ASP A 395 -22.54 7.42 20.52
C ASP A 395 -23.13 8.67 21.16
N ASP A 396 -23.19 8.72 22.50
CA ASP A 396 -23.69 9.88 23.24
C ASP A 396 -22.64 11.00 23.39
N ILE A 397 -21.41 10.80 22.89
CA ILE A 397 -20.34 11.78 23.03
C ILE A 397 -20.39 12.78 21.87
N PRO A 398 -20.47 14.09 22.14
CA PRO A 398 -20.41 15.12 21.10
C PRO A 398 -19.10 15.08 20.30
N MET A 399 -19.15 15.22 18.97
CA MET A 399 -17.96 15.17 18.09
C MET A 399 -17.00 16.34 18.31
N GLU A 400 -17.52 17.46 18.79
CA GLU A 400 -16.76 18.65 19.15
C GLU A 400 -16.02 18.52 20.49
N CYS A 401 -16.26 17.44 21.25
CA CYS A 401 -15.64 17.20 22.55
C CYS A 401 -14.12 17.28 22.44
N ARG A 402 -13.54 18.24 23.17
CA ARG A 402 -12.08 18.46 23.22
C ARG A 402 -11.45 17.86 24.46
N GLU A 403 -12.25 17.45 25.44
CA GLU A 403 -11.74 16.83 26.65
C GLU A 403 -11.36 15.37 26.37
N PRO A 404 -10.33 14.84 27.05
CA PRO A 404 -9.96 13.44 26.88
C PRO A 404 -11.10 12.52 27.31
N ILE A 405 -11.49 11.61 26.43
CA ILE A 405 -12.55 10.64 26.68
C ILE A 405 -11.93 9.39 27.26
N ASN A 406 -12.27 9.09 28.52
CA ASN A 406 -11.80 7.86 29.17
C ASN A 406 -12.74 6.70 28.86
N ARG A 407 -12.18 5.61 28.33
CA ARG A 407 -12.89 4.33 28.13
C ARG A 407 -12.02 3.17 28.57
N LYS A 408 -12.67 2.04 28.89
CA LYS A 408 -11.94 0.78 29.06
C LYS A 408 -12.08 -0.07 27.82
N TYR A 409 -11.00 -0.70 27.39
CA TYR A 409 -11.05 -1.71 26.33
C TYR A 409 -11.04 -3.11 26.95
N ARG A 410 -11.74 -4.05 26.33
CA ARG A 410 -11.77 -5.45 26.76
C ARG A 410 -10.86 -6.25 25.85
N VAL A 411 -10.11 -7.18 26.43
CA VAL A 411 -9.24 -8.10 25.68
C VAL A 411 -9.87 -9.49 25.65
N PHE A 412 -9.65 -10.20 24.55
CA PHE A 412 -10.03 -11.60 24.43
C PHE A 412 -9.19 -12.49 25.35
N SER A 413 -9.79 -13.57 25.85
CA SER A 413 -9.11 -14.53 26.73
C SER A 413 -7.98 -15.29 26.02
N TYR A 414 -7.96 -15.31 24.68
CA TYR A 414 -7.04 -16.06 23.83
C TYR A 414 -5.71 -15.31 23.55
N SER A 415 -5.27 -14.44 24.47
CA SER A 415 -4.22 -13.44 24.21
C SER A 415 -2.77 -13.98 24.22
N GLU A 416 -2.54 -15.24 23.87
CA GLU A 416 -1.18 -15.83 23.84
C GLU A 416 -0.41 -15.47 22.56
N GLU A 417 -1.04 -14.79 21.60
CA GLU A 417 -0.36 -14.30 20.40
C GLU A 417 0.61 -13.15 20.72
N THR A 418 1.84 -13.30 20.23
CA THR A 418 2.97 -12.39 20.51
C THR A 418 2.76 -10.98 19.97
N ASN A 419 1.96 -10.83 18.90
CA ASN A 419 1.78 -9.55 18.20
C ASN A 419 0.58 -8.74 18.71
N TYR A 420 -0.47 -9.37 19.23
CA TYR A 420 -1.69 -8.67 19.68
C TYR A 420 -1.42 -7.60 20.76
N PRO A 421 -0.59 -7.83 21.80
CA PRO A 421 -0.25 -6.79 22.77
C PRO A 421 0.50 -5.60 22.15
N LYS A 422 1.38 -5.85 21.16
CA LYS A 422 2.10 -4.79 20.44
C LYS A 422 1.13 -3.95 19.61
N PHE A 423 0.24 -4.60 18.89
CA PHE A 423 -0.84 -3.98 18.14
C PHE A 423 -1.71 -3.08 19.05
N ILE A 424 -2.24 -3.62 20.15
CA ILE A 424 -3.08 -2.86 21.10
C ILE A 424 -2.33 -1.64 21.64
N LYS A 425 -1.05 -1.78 22.00
CA LYS A 425 -0.24 -0.65 22.48
C LYS A 425 -0.11 0.44 21.42
N ARG A 426 0.16 0.07 20.17
CA ARG A 426 0.23 0.99 19.02
C ARG A 426 -1.10 1.70 18.82
N HIS A 427 -2.20 0.94 18.80
CA HIS A 427 -3.55 1.45 18.61
C HIS A 427 -3.94 2.46 19.70
N ILE A 428 -3.66 2.16 20.98
CA ILE A 428 -3.92 3.07 22.10
C ILE A 428 -3.09 4.35 21.97
N GLY A 429 -1.84 4.24 21.52
CA GLY A 429 -0.97 5.39 21.27
C GLY A 429 -1.56 6.36 20.26
N LEU A 430 -2.10 5.85 19.14
CA LEU A 430 -2.74 6.66 18.11
C LEU A 430 -4.05 7.30 18.62
N ARG A 431 -4.92 6.53 19.27
CA ARG A 431 -6.20 7.06 19.78
C ARG A 431 -6.02 8.15 20.84
N ARG A 432 -4.94 8.12 21.62
CA ARG A 432 -4.64 9.14 22.63
C ARG A 432 -4.29 10.50 22.02
N ASP A 433 -3.79 10.53 20.79
CA ASP A 433 -3.40 11.77 20.14
C ASP A 433 -4.64 12.61 19.78
N PRO A 434 -4.70 13.90 20.21
CA PRO A 434 -5.82 14.78 19.94
C PRO A 434 -6.10 15.05 18.45
N SER A 435 -5.13 14.78 17.57
CA SER A 435 -5.34 14.85 16.12
C SER A 435 -6.20 13.72 15.58
N TYR A 436 -6.35 12.60 16.31
CA TYR A 436 -7.27 11.51 15.96
C TYR A 436 -8.54 11.57 16.83
N ASP A 437 -8.46 11.10 18.08
CA ASP A 437 -9.65 10.81 18.92
C ASP A 437 -9.62 11.48 20.28
N ASN A 438 -8.42 11.74 20.82
CA ASN A 438 -8.25 12.08 22.24
C ASN A 438 -8.88 11.04 23.20
N LEU A 439 -8.90 9.77 22.79
CA LEU A 439 -9.43 8.65 23.58
C LEU A 439 -8.32 8.09 24.47
N ILE A 440 -8.53 8.16 25.79
CA ILE A 440 -7.69 7.50 26.78
C ILE A 440 -8.28 6.11 27.05
N LEU A 441 -7.56 5.10 26.58
CA LEU A 441 -7.96 3.71 26.72
C LEU A 441 -7.18 3.00 27.83
N SER A 442 -7.92 2.39 28.76
CA SER A 442 -7.35 1.58 29.83
C SER A 442 -7.87 0.14 29.77
N PRO A 443 -7.08 -0.88 30.13
CA PRO A 443 -7.55 -2.26 30.07
C PRO A 443 -8.66 -2.49 31.10
N SER A 444 -9.75 -3.13 30.67
CA SER A 444 -10.77 -3.66 31.56
C SER A 444 -10.26 -4.92 32.28
N LYS A 445 -10.75 -5.16 33.50
CA LYS A 445 -10.56 -6.45 34.18
C LYS A 445 -11.42 -7.56 33.56
N ASP A 446 -12.52 -7.18 32.92
CA ASP A 446 -13.47 -8.09 32.28
C ASP A 446 -12.94 -8.49 30.90
N ARG A 447 -12.41 -9.71 30.80
CA ARG A 447 -12.02 -10.30 29.51
C ARG A 447 -13.23 -10.80 28.74
N ILE A 448 -13.09 -10.92 27.43
CA ILE A 448 -14.10 -11.53 26.55
C ILE A 448 -13.71 -12.99 26.33
N LYS A 449 -14.61 -13.90 26.71
CA LYS A 449 -14.44 -15.31 26.42
C LYS A 449 -14.72 -15.52 24.92
N LEU A 450 -13.70 -15.95 24.19
CA LEU A 450 -13.79 -16.26 22.77
C LEU A 450 -14.02 -17.76 22.59
N GLU A 451 -15.05 -18.12 21.85
CA GLU A 451 -15.38 -19.49 21.44
C GLU A 451 -15.15 -19.62 19.94
N THR A 452 -14.68 -20.78 19.47
CA THR A 452 -14.63 -21.08 18.03
C THR A 452 -15.80 -21.99 17.67
N LEU A 453 -16.42 -21.77 16.51
CA LEU A 453 -17.45 -22.66 16.00
C LEU A 453 -16.84 -23.68 15.05
N ASP A 454 -17.41 -24.89 15.07
CA ASP A 454 -17.02 -25.97 14.18
C ASP A 454 -17.59 -25.73 12.77
N THR A 455 -16.90 -26.27 11.76
CA THR A 455 -17.30 -26.22 10.35
C THR A 455 -17.11 -27.60 9.73
N ASN A 456 -17.86 -27.90 8.68
CA ASN A 456 -17.72 -29.14 7.91
C ASN A 456 -16.68 -28.96 6.79
N MET A 457 -15.61 -28.19 7.02
CA MET A 457 -14.61 -27.94 6.00
C MET A 457 -13.19 -28.24 6.49
N GLU A 458 -12.47 -28.97 5.64
CA GLU A 458 -11.09 -29.36 5.79
C GLU A 458 -10.23 -28.61 4.77
N LEU A 459 -9.05 -28.15 5.21
CA LEU A 459 -8.02 -27.58 4.35
C LEU A 459 -6.77 -28.45 4.40
N ILE A 460 -6.31 -28.89 3.24
CA ILE A 460 -5.06 -29.63 3.06
C ILE A 460 -4.08 -28.72 2.32
N ILE A 461 -2.91 -28.48 2.92
CA ILE A 461 -1.86 -27.66 2.31
C ILE A 461 -0.68 -28.57 1.94
N LYS A 462 -0.31 -28.60 0.67
CA LYS A 462 0.97 -29.18 0.24
C LYS A 462 2.01 -28.07 0.26
N ASN A 463 3.12 -28.31 0.95
CA ASN A 463 4.19 -27.31 1.06
C ASN A 463 4.94 -27.14 -0.27
N ARG A 464 5.95 -26.26 -0.31
CA ARG A 464 6.73 -25.98 -1.53
C ARG A 464 7.44 -27.21 -2.12
N LYS A 465 7.68 -28.26 -1.32
CA LYS A 465 8.27 -29.53 -1.75
C LYS A 465 7.23 -30.54 -2.27
N GLY A 466 5.94 -30.17 -2.24
CA GLY A 466 4.82 -31.03 -2.64
C GLY A 466 4.48 -32.10 -1.61
N THR A 467 5.05 -32.07 -0.40
CA THR A 467 4.64 -32.97 0.67
C THR A 467 3.40 -32.42 1.35
N GLU A 468 2.42 -33.30 1.60
CA GLU A 468 1.22 -32.95 2.35
C GLU A 468 1.59 -32.51 3.77
N GLY A 469 1.11 -31.32 4.14
CA GLY A 469 1.22 -30.75 5.47
C GLY A 469 0.07 -31.21 6.38
N GLU A 470 -0.10 -30.48 7.48
CA GLU A 470 -1.21 -30.70 8.42
C GLU A 470 -2.56 -30.35 7.77
N ALA A 471 -3.60 -31.11 8.11
CA ALA A 471 -4.97 -30.78 7.76
C ALA A 471 -5.56 -29.82 8.80
N PHE A 472 -6.22 -28.77 8.33
CA PHE A 472 -6.86 -27.77 9.20
C PHE A 472 -8.37 -27.92 9.16
N TYR A 473 -8.98 -27.85 10.34
CA TYR A 473 -10.42 -27.98 10.56
C TYR A 473 -10.98 -26.71 11.23
N ASN A 474 -12.32 -26.61 11.31
CA ASN A 474 -13.03 -25.50 11.96
C ASN A 474 -12.66 -24.14 11.35
N ILE A 475 -12.67 -24.11 10.03
CA ILE A 475 -12.41 -22.96 9.17
C ILE A 475 -13.36 -22.99 7.97
N LEU A 476 -13.51 -21.86 7.30
CA LEU A 476 -14.05 -21.78 5.95
C LEU A 476 -12.93 -21.32 5.02
N VAL A 477 -12.88 -21.89 3.82
CA VAL A 477 -11.90 -21.58 2.78
C VAL A 477 -12.67 -21.01 1.62
N VAL A 478 -12.39 -19.75 1.30
CA VAL A 478 -13.18 -18.99 0.34
C VAL A 478 -12.27 -18.45 -0.76
N PRO A 479 -12.19 -19.15 -1.91
CA PRO A 479 -11.53 -18.58 -3.07
C PRO A 479 -12.33 -17.40 -3.64
N ASP A 480 -11.64 -16.28 -3.80
CA ASP A 480 -12.15 -15.07 -4.44
C ASP A 480 -11.45 -14.91 -5.79
N ILE A 481 -12.10 -15.39 -6.85
CA ILE A 481 -11.53 -15.34 -8.21
C ILE A 481 -11.40 -13.89 -8.66
N VAL A 482 -12.30 -13.00 -8.24
CA VAL A 482 -12.25 -11.61 -8.69
C VAL A 482 -11.11 -10.86 -8.02
N ASN A 483 -10.75 -11.19 -6.79
CA ASN A 483 -9.56 -10.63 -6.12
C ASN A 483 -8.31 -11.50 -6.25
N PHE A 484 -8.39 -12.64 -6.94
CA PHE A 484 -7.35 -13.68 -7.00
C PHE A 484 -6.94 -14.20 -5.61
N GLY A 485 -7.74 -13.99 -4.58
CA GLY A 485 -7.41 -14.31 -3.19
C GLY A 485 -7.93 -15.68 -2.77
N ILE A 486 -7.36 -16.23 -1.71
CA ILE A 486 -7.93 -17.36 -0.96
C ILE A 486 -8.01 -16.92 0.48
N GLU A 487 -9.23 -16.79 1.00
CA GLU A 487 -9.48 -16.34 2.37
C GLU A 487 -9.67 -17.55 3.29
N ILE A 488 -8.83 -17.66 4.32
CA ILE A 488 -8.96 -18.66 5.39
C ILE A 488 -9.66 -18.02 6.57
N VAL A 489 -10.93 -18.39 6.78
CA VAL A 489 -11.83 -17.70 7.70
C VAL A 489 -12.12 -18.58 8.90
N LYS A 490 -11.95 -18.04 10.10
CA LYS A 490 -12.32 -18.72 11.34
C LYS A 490 -13.58 -18.10 11.94
N LEU A 491 -14.48 -18.93 12.45
CA LEU A 491 -15.71 -18.48 13.05
C LEU A 491 -15.52 -18.31 14.56
N PHE A 492 -15.73 -17.09 15.05
CA PHE A 492 -15.57 -16.75 16.45
C PHE A 492 -16.91 -16.35 17.04
N GLN A 493 -17.19 -16.80 18.25
CA GLN A 493 -18.40 -16.47 18.99
C GLN A 493 -18.05 -15.89 20.35
N PHE A 494 -18.72 -14.80 20.74
CA PHE A 494 -18.56 -14.20 22.07
C PHE A 494 -19.78 -13.39 22.50
N ASP A 495 -19.87 -13.12 23.80
CA ASP A 495 -20.93 -12.30 24.38
C ASP A 495 -20.52 -10.82 24.42
N LEU A 496 -21.39 -9.95 23.90
CA LEU A 496 -21.23 -8.49 23.95
C LEU A 496 -22.30 -7.91 24.88
N LYS A 497 -21.89 -7.05 25.83
CA LYS A 497 -22.87 -6.37 26.69
C LYS A 497 -23.65 -5.35 25.85
N LYS A 498 -24.87 -5.03 26.28
CA LYS A 498 -25.73 -4.06 25.58
C LYS A 498 -25.05 -2.70 25.39
N ASP A 499 -24.30 -2.26 26.38
CA ASP A 499 -23.61 -0.96 26.37
C ASP A 499 -22.16 -1.08 25.89
N ASP A 500 -21.68 -2.25 25.48
CA ASP A 500 -20.34 -2.36 24.89
C ASP A 500 -20.36 -1.79 23.46
N TYR A 501 -19.23 -1.25 23.03
CA TYR A 501 -19.07 -0.57 21.75
C TYR A 501 -17.98 -1.24 20.93
N ILE A 502 -18.18 -1.37 19.61
CA ILE A 502 -17.18 -1.94 18.70
C ILE A 502 -16.60 -0.85 17.80
N LEU A 503 -15.28 -0.84 17.71
CA LEU A 503 -14.52 0.00 16.80
C LEU A 503 -13.77 -0.86 15.80
N ASP A 504 -13.59 -0.29 14.60
CA ASP A 504 -12.59 -0.73 13.64
C ASP A 504 -11.19 -0.53 14.25
N GLY A 505 -10.43 -1.61 14.27
CA GLY A 505 -9.07 -1.68 14.79
C GLY A 505 -7.99 -1.48 13.74
N GLU A 506 -8.33 -1.40 12.45
CA GLU A 506 -7.34 -1.35 11.39
C GLU A 506 -6.46 -0.07 11.48
N ILE A 507 -5.14 -0.26 11.39
CA ILE A 507 -4.13 0.81 11.36
C ILE A 507 -3.48 0.80 9.99
N MET A 508 -3.53 1.94 9.31
CA MET A 508 -2.82 2.14 8.05
C MET A 508 -1.39 2.62 8.34
N ASP A 509 -0.40 1.80 7.97
CA ASP A 509 1.01 2.17 7.99
C ASP A 509 1.25 3.34 7.00
N GLY A 510 1.68 4.50 7.50
CA GLY A 510 2.01 5.67 6.68
C GLY A 510 3.53 5.91 6.59
N GLU A 511 3.99 6.51 5.48
CA GLU A 511 5.41 6.83 5.28
C GLU A 511 5.96 7.80 6.35
N ILE A 512 5.11 8.68 6.89
CA ILE A 512 5.46 9.69 7.89
C ILE A 512 4.87 9.36 9.26
N LYS A 513 3.61 8.92 9.29
CA LYS A 513 2.87 8.61 10.51
C LYS A 513 1.76 7.62 10.19
N ASP A 514 1.52 6.70 11.11
CA ASP A 514 0.39 5.77 11.05
C ASP A 514 -0.94 6.52 11.11
N GLU A 515 -1.99 5.97 10.50
CA GLU A 515 -3.34 6.52 10.56
C GLU A 515 -4.34 5.46 11.05
N LEU A 516 -5.35 5.88 11.81
CA LEU A 516 -6.47 5.02 12.16
C LEU A 516 -7.40 4.87 10.96
N VAL A 517 -7.75 3.63 10.64
CA VAL A 517 -8.90 3.37 9.77
C VAL A 517 -10.16 3.47 10.63
N ARG A 518 -11.20 4.09 10.08
CA ARG A 518 -12.43 4.43 10.83
C ARG A 518 -13.66 3.89 10.14
N MET A 519 -13.66 2.66 9.66
CA MET A 519 -14.81 2.21 8.88
C MET A 519 -16.04 2.01 9.77
N PRO A 520 -17.24 2.29 9.25
CA PRO A 520 -18.47 1.91 9.95
C PRO A 520 -18.44 0.42 10.27
N VAL A 521 -18.66 0.09 11.54
CA VAL A 521 -18.87 -1.28 12.01
C VAL A 521 -20.35 -1.46 12.30
N ALA A 522 -20.91 -2.58 11.86
CA ALA A 522 -22.31 -2.89 12.06
C ALA A 522 -22.52 -4.30 12.63
N LEU A 523 -23.52 -4.44 13.50
CA LEU A 523 -24.10 -5.72 13.87
C LEU A 523 -25.31 -5.99 12.99
N ILE A 524 -25.24 -7.03 12.16
CA ILE A 524 -26.36 -7.47 11.32
C ILE A 524 -26.96 -8.74 11.90
N ASP A 525 -28.28 -8.75 12.06
CA ASP A 525 -29.04 -9.90 12.58
C ASP A 525 -28.83 -11.15 11.72
N LEU A 526 -28.52 -12.29 12.35
CA LEU A 526 -28.34 -13.55 11.63
C LEU A 526 -29.64 -14.03 10.97
N ASP A 527 -30.80 -13.71 11.53
CA ASP A 527 -32.08 -14.09 10.91
C ASP A 527 -32.33 -13.30 9.62
N TYR A 528 -31.91 -12.03 9.59
CA TYR A 528 -31.90 -11.24 8.35
C TYR A 528 -30.92 -11.84 7.34
N ILE A 529 -29.69 -12.16 7.73
CA ILE A 529 -28.70 -12.76 6.82
C ILE A 529 -29.23 -14.06 6.21
N LYS A 530 -29.82 -14.93 7.04
CA LYS A 530 -30.48 -16.15 6.55
C LYS A 530 -31.52 -15.83 5.50
N GLU A 531 -32.50 -15.00 5.82
CA GLU A 531 -33.59 -14.66 4.89
C GLU A 531 -33.05 -14.03 3.60
N TYR A 532 -32.06 -13.12 3.73
CA TYR A 532 -31.41 -12.43 2.62
C TYR A 532 -30.73 -13.42 1.65
N PHE A 533 -30.16 -14.53 2.16
CA PHE A 533 -29.52 -15.56 1.35
C PHE A 533 -30.37 -16.85 1.18
N LYS A 534 -31.58 -16.91 1.73
CA LYS A 534 -32.45 -18.12 1.81
C LYS A 534 -32.91 -18.65 0.46
N SER A 535 -33.05 -17.77 -0.53
CA SER A 535 -33.57 -18.11 -1.86
C SER A 535 -32.43 -18.22 -2.86
N PHE A 536 -31.46 -19.11 -2.58
CA PHE A 536 -30.29 -19.29 -3.44
C PHE A 536 -30.68 -19.62 -4.89
N ASP A 537 -31.74 -20.42 -5.09
CA ASP A 537 -32.30 -20.76 -6.40
C ASP A 537 -32.85 -19.54 -7.18
N ARG A 538 -32.99 -18.38 -6.53
CA ARG A 538 -33.45 -17.11 -7.11
C ARG A 538 -32.39 -15.99 -7.07
N LEU A 539 -31.18 -16.27 -6.57
CA LEU A 539 -30.11 -15.28 -6.48
C LEU A 539 -29.68 -14.84 -7.89
N LYS A 540 -30.19 -13.69 -8.33
CA LYS A 540 -29.49 -12.89 -9.34
C LYS A 540 -28.40 -12.11 -8.63
N VAL A 541 -27.26 -12.76 -8.41
CA VAL A 541 -26.04 -12.06 -7.97
C VAL A 541 -25.70 -11.02 -9.03
N LYS A 542 -26.03 -9.76 -8.76
CA LYS A 542 -25.69 -8.65 -9.63
C LYS A 542 -24.33 -8.11 -9.20
N PHE A 543 -23.32 -8.48 -9.98
CA PHE A 543 -22.01 -7.86 -9.92
C PHE A 543 -22.19 -6.39 -10.39
N THR A 544 -22.08 -5.42 -9.47
CA THR A 544 -22.24 -3.99 -9.81
C THR A 544 -21.20 -3.58 -10.85
N ASN A 545 -21.63 -3.38 -12.10
CA ASN A 545 -20.74 -3.09 -13.23
C ASN A 545 -20.71 -1.60 -13.62
N GLU A 546 -21.47 -0.77 -12.91
CA GLU A 546 -21.67 0.63 -13.24
C GLU A 546 -20.54 1.48 -12.61
N GLU A 547 -19.48 1.62 -13.40
CA GLU A 547 -18.49 2.70 -13.39
C GLU A 547 -17.31 2.72 -12.40
N LYS A 548 -17.11 1.83 -11.40
CA LYS A 548 -15.79 1.72 -10.70
C LYS A 548 -15.35 0.29 -10.28
N LYS A 549 -14.42 -0.24 -11.09
CA LYS A 549 -13.34 -1.24 -10.86
C LYS A 549 -13.61 -2.65 -10.29
N PHE A 550 -14.52 -2.93 -9.36
CA PHE A 550 -14.68 -4.31 -8.80
C PHE A 550 -16.13 -4.64 -8.43
N PRO A 551 -16.53 -5.93 -8.45
CA PRO A 551 -17.89 -6.30 -8.15
C PRO A 551 -18.18 -6.38 -6.65
N SER A 552 -19.39 -5.97 -6.31
CA SER A 552 -19.99 -6.21 -5.00
C SER A 552 -21.25 -7.05 -5.22
N ILE A 553 -21.62 -7.87 -4.24
CA ILE A 553 -22.78 -8.75 -4.32
C ILE A 553 -23.98 -8.04 -3.70
N ILE A 554 -25.06 -8.00 -4.47
CA ILE A 554 -26.40 -7.58 -4.03
C ILE A 554 -27.39 -8.70 -4.34
N VAL A 555 -28.34 -8.91 -3.43
CA VAL A 555 -29.46 -9.83 -3.62
C VAL A 555 -30.70 -9.02 -3.96
N GLU A 556 -31.38 -9.38 -5.05
CA GLU A 556 -32.64 -8.74 -5.44
C GLU A 556 -33.73 -9.10 -4.42
N GLU A 557 -34.15 -8.08 -3.65
CA GLU A 557 -35.33 -8.07 -2.77
C GLU A 557 -35.30 -9.06 -1.59
N SER A 558 -35.19 -8.51 -0.38
CA SER A 558 -35.52 -9.23 0.87
C SER A 558 -36.90 -8.81 1.35
N SER A 559 -37.63 -9.77 1.93
CA SER A 559 -38.89 -9.50 2.64
C SER A 559 -38.68 -8.65 3.90
N MET A 560 -37.45 -8.68 4.43
CA MET A 560 -37.00 -7.92 5.59
C MET A 560 -36.27 -6.65 5.15
N LYS A 561 -36.49 -5.56 5.89
CA LYS A 561 -35.78 -4.29 5.69
C LYS A 561 -34.49 -4.32 6.49
N LEU A 562 -33.34 -4.12 5.83
CA LEU A 562 -32.03 -4.16 6.50
C LEU A 562 -31.98 -3.17 7.67
N GLU A 563 -32.64 -2.02 7.53
CA GLU A 563 -32.70 -0.93 8.51
C GLU A 563 -33.23 -1.39 9.88
N ASP A 564 -34.12 -2.38 9.89
CA ASP A 564 -34.72 -2.95 11.12
C ASP A 564 -33.82 -4.02 11.77
N HIS A 565 -32.80 -4.49 11.06
CA HIS A 565 -31.95 -5.63 11.41
C HIS A 565 -30.46 -5.30 11.48
N ILE A 566 -30.11 -4.02 11.39
CA ILE A 566 -28.73 -3.53 11.47
C ILE A 566 -28.59 -2.54 12.62
N HIS A 567 -27.53 -2.70 13.41
CA HIS A 567 -27.10 -1.72 14.39
C HIS A 567 -25.73 -1.19 13.98
N ILE A 568 -25.63 0.11 13.72
CA ILE A 568 -24.36 0.77 13.39
C ILE A 568 -23.86 1.54 14.60
N PHE A 569 -22.58 1.37 14.89
CA PHE A 569 -21.83 2.13 15.88
C PHE A 569 -21.45 3.49 15.28
N GLN A 570 -22.19 4.55 15.61
CA GLN A 570 -22.22 5.79 14.83
C GLN A 570 -21.10 6.78 15.13
N TRP A 571 -20.33 6.59 16.20
CA TRP A 571 -19.24 7.50 16.55
C TRP A 571 -18.21 7.69 15.42
N ASP A 572 -17.77 6.62 14.74
CA ASP A 572 -16.82 6.75 13.62
C ASP A 572 -17.42 7.46 12.40
N VAL A 573 -18.71 7.24 12.11
CA VAL A 573 -19.46 7.94 11.06
C VAL A 573 -19.58 9.42 11.38
N ASN A 574 -20.00 9.75 12.59
CA ASN A 574 -20.16 11.12 13.06
C ASN A 574 -18.82 11.85 13.07
N ARG A 575 -17.73 11.17 13.46
CA ARG A 575 -16.38 11.75 13.46
C ARG A 575 -15.91 12.08 12.04
N ARG A 576 -16.17 11.19 11.07
CA ARG A 576 -15.86 11.45 9.65
C ARG A 576 -16.62 12.65 9.11
N ASN A 577 -17.93 12.72 9.38
CA ASN A 577 -18.76 13.86 8.97
C ASN A 577 -18.25 15.16 9.60
N TYR A 578 -17.89 15.12 10.88
CA TYR A 578 -17.32 16.27 11.57
C TYR A 578 -16.01 16.75 10.94
N ILE A 579 -15.05 15.85 10.67
CA ILE A 579 -13.78 16.21 10.02
C ILE A 579 -13.99 16.70 8.59
N LYS A 580 -14.91 16.08 7.83
CA LYS A 580 -15.30 16.53 6.48
C LYS A 580 -15.78 17.99 6.49
N ASP A 581 -16.52 18.39 7.52
CA ASP A 581 -17.07 19.75 7.62
C ASP A 581 -16.13 20.74 8.31
N ASN A 582 -15.11 20.25 9.02
CA ASN A 582 -14.17 21.06 9.81
C ASN A 582 -12.72 20.61 9.55
N LYS A 583 -12.10 21.12 8.48
CA LYS A 583 -10.78 20.71 8.00
C LYS A 583 -9.68 20.74 9.08
N GLU A 584 -9.76 21.67 10.02
CA GLU A 584 -8.80 21.85 11.11
C GLU A 584 -8.91 20.81 12.24
N ARG A 585 -9.90 19.90 12.16
CA ARG A 585 -10.22 18.91 13.20
C ARG A 585 -9.73 17.49 12.92
N GLY A 586 -9.11 17.28 11.76
CA GLY A 586 -8.39 16.06 11.41
C GLY A 586 -7.07 16.40 10.71
N ILE A 587 -6.29 15.39 10.39
CA ILE A 587 -5.09 15.59 9.56
C ILE A 587 -5.48 15.85 8.10
N GLY A 588 -4.60 16.50 7.33
CA GLY A 588 -4.92 16.93 5.96
C GLY A 588 -5.35 15.78 5.04
N SER A 589 -4.78 14.59 5.22
CA SER A 589 -5.14 13.35 4.51
C SER A 589 -6.56 12.86 4.86
N GLU A 590 -6.93 12.86 6.13
CA GLU A 590 -8.27 12.48 6.62
C GLU A 590 -9.36 13.35 6.01
N PHE A 591 -9.19 14.67 5.98
CA PHE A 591 -10.17 15.58 5.38
C PHE A 591 -10.48 15.22 3.92
N VAL A 592 -9.44 14.99 3.11
CA VAL A 592 -9.60 14.61 1.70
C VAL A 592 -10.26 13.24 1.58
N ARG A 593 -9.81 12.26 2.37
CA ARG A 593 -10.36 10.90 2.40
C ARG A 593 -11.84 10.90 2.76
N TYR A 594 -12.24 11.59 3.83
CA TYR A 594 -13.62 11.58 4.32
C TYR A 594 -14.57 12.37 3.44
N LYS A 595 -14.10 13.45 2.79
CA LYS A 595 -14.88 14.11 1.75
C LYS A 595 -15.16 13.17 0.56
N ASN A 596 -14.16 12.39 0.12
CA ASN A 596 -14.34 11.41 -0.94
C ASN A 596 -15.28 10.27 -0.52
N TRP A 597 -15.11 9.77 0.71
CA TRP A 597 -15.99 8.75 1.29
C TRP A 597 -17.44 9.22 1.35
N PHE A 598 -17.70 10.45 1.82
CA PHE A 598 -19.06 10.97 1.93
C PHE A 598 -19.77 11.08 0.57
N ASN A 599 -19.05 11.57 -0.45
CA ASN A 599 -19.58 11.67 -1.80
C ASN A 599 -19.87 10.31 -2.46
N GLY A 600 -19.21 9.24 -2.02
CA GLY A 600 -19.41 7.88 -2.55
C GLY A 600 -20.44 7.08 -1.78
N TYR A 601 -20.34 7.06 -0.45
CA TYR A 601 -21.06 6.12 0.42
C TYR A 601 -21.56 6.75 1.71
N GLY A 602 -20.93 7.81 2.21
CA GLY A 602 -21.19 8.30 3.57
C GLY A 602 -22.62 8.77 3.82
N SER A 603 -23.31 9.25 2.79
CA SER A 603 -24.74 9.62 2.88
C SER A 603 -25.63 8.44 3.30
N ASN A 604 -25.24 7.20 3.01
CA ASN A 604 -26.00 5.99 3.36
C ASN A 604 -26.01 5.72 4.86
N PHE A 605 -25.08 6.32 5.60
CA PHE A 605 -24.89 6.13 7.04
C PHE A 605 -25.37 7.33 7.85
N ASP A 606 -25.88 8.38 7.19
CA ASP A 606 -26.43 9.56 7.83
C ASP A 606 -27.68 9.19 8.63
N PRO A 607 -27.76 9.51 9.94
CA PRO A 607 -28.95 9.24 10.75
C PRO A 607 -30.24 9.86 10.18
N GLU A 608 -30.16 11.00 9.50
CA GLU A 608 -31.34 11.69 8.94
C GLU A 608 -31.88 11.01 7.67
N ASN A 609 -31.01 10.31 6.94
CA ASN A 609 -31.34 9.63 5.67
C ASN A 609 -30.80 8.20 5.65
N PHE A 610 -31.00 7.49 6.76
CA PHE A 610 -30.37 6.20 7.00
C PHE A 610 -30.82 5.16 5.97
N ALA A 611 -29.91 4.77 5.08
CA ALA A 611 -30.14 3.85 3.98
C ALA A 611 -28.89 2.96 3.79
N PRO A 612 -28.60 2.07 4.75
CA PRO A 612 -27.36 1.30 4.79
C PRO A 612 -27.18 0.48 3.52
N SER A 613 -25.93 0.38 3.08
CA SER A 613 -25.58 -0.38 1.88
C SER A 613 -26.03 -1.84 2.00
N ARG A 614 -26.59 -2.38 0.92
CA ARG A 614 -26.92 -3.81 0.79
C ARG A 614 -25.82 -4.60 0.07
N LEU A 615 -24.69 -3.95 -0.19
CA LEU A 615 -23.54 -4.53 -0.86
C LEU A 615 -22.72 -5.35 0.14
N PHE A 616 -22.38 -6.57 -0.25
CA PHE A 616 -21.40 -7.41 0.43
C PHE A 616 -20.21 -7.64 -0.48
N THR A 617 -19.00 -7.73 0.09
CA THR A 617 -17.84 -8.14 -0.70
C THR A 617 -18.01 -9.59 -1.16
N PRO A 618 -17.45 -10.00 -2.33
CA PRO A 618 -17.59 -11.36 -2.83
C PRO A 618 -17.17 -12.44 -1.82
N ALA A 619 -16.01 -12.27 -1.18
CA ALA A 619 -15.52 -13.17 -0.13
C ALA A 619 -16.49 -13.25 1.06
N THR A 620 -17.03 -12.11 1.51
CA THR A 620 -17.99 -12.09 2.62
C THR A 620 -19.28 -12.81 2.26
N ALA A 621 -19.87 -12.53 1.11
CA ALA A 621 -21.12 -13.19 0.72
C ALA A 621 -20.97 -14.72 0.58
N LYS A 622 -19.84 -15.19 0.02
CA LYS A 622 -19.51 -16.63 -0.03
C LYS A 622 -19.36 -17.24 1.36
N THR A 623 -18.69 -16.53 2.26
CA THR A 623 -18.53 -16.95 3.67
C THR A 623 -19.89 -17.11 4.33
N LEU A 624 -20.76 -16.11 4.23
CA LEU A 624 -22.12 -16.16 4.80
C LEU A 624 -22.95 -17.29 4.21
N ASN A 625 -22.84 -17.50 2.89
CA ASN A 625 -23.54 -18.58 2.23
C ASN A 625 -23.07 -19.96 2.70
N LEU A 626 -21.75 -20.17 2.84
CA LEU A 626 -21.20 -21.41 3.40
C LEU A 626 -21.69 -21.65 4.84
N MET A 627 -21.77 -20.60 5.65
CA MET A 627 -22.30 -20.70 7.02
C MET A 627 -23.76 -21.18 7.04
N ILE A 628 -24.59 -20.74 6.09
CA ILE A 628 -25.98 -21.18 5.95
C ILE A 628 -26.04 -22.64 5.48
N ILE A 629 -25.27 -23.00 4.46
CA ILE A 629 -25.26 -24.36 3.91
C ILE A 629 -24.81 -25.39 4.95
N GLN A 630 -23.81 -25.06 5.77
CA GLN A 630 -23.35 -25.92 6.85
C GLN A 630 -24.25 -25.87 8.10
N GLY A 631 -25.36 -25.11 8.09
CA GLY A 631 -26.29 -25.01 9.21
C GLY A 631 -25.72 -24.34 10.46
N ILE A 632 -24.67 -23.52 10.29
CA ILE A 632 -24.01 -22.81 11.38
C ILE A 632 -24.83 -21.62 11.83
N ILE A 633 -25.35 -20.86 10.85
CA ILE A 633 -26.32 -19.80 11.14
C ILE A 633 -27.70 -20.32 10.87
#